data_AF-A0A166U8Z6-F1
#
_entry.id   AF-A0A166U8Z6-F1
#
_cell.length_a   1.000
_cell.length_b   1.000
_cell.length_c   1.000
_cell.angle_alpha   90.00
_cell.angle_beta   90.00
_cell.angle_gamma   90.00
#
_symmetry.space_group_name_H-M   'P 1'
#
loop_
_entity.id
_entity.type
_entity.pdbx_description
1 polymer ?
#
loop_
_entity_poly.entity_id
_entity_poly.type
_entity_poly.pdbx_seq_one_letter_code
_entity_poly.pdbx_strand_id
1 'polypeptide(L)'
;MAEMETPAEMTVVALKLELESYNRTEIAPLTETGRPATPGATRRCLSGETKKECIKTISGAINTQLPKMEAVEEWMSDDGGGGGPEDTETEPFSAEEAETPMTSLSVYVTLHRVRRLVLASIDDPYTLDHFRQPSLNALIVRPLVDRLYETQDFSVGKKQVGTIYCLLANRVFFLKEQSGLAAQSVNRARAILCELVATRVIRRFHEENPGSQGLLLLARILVEGLDPFHGAPSDVEQQGRVLQWPVQQRGGHERKLTALELAIVSESKAFISSAACQRLVEAVHRGQIVYTPLSFLDILPDHYKHRPIQLYNPRESRLLNHRRLIVPRIRAMIELVQFMVLVGLYIVTMMNQHRPDNAWESIFVMYTAGWVLQEFAVVTEHGWELHSQMLWSFLDVTFVVIYCAYMVVRAYDVLAGHGTNGFGLHILCLAAPVLLTRIAFNMMPQNIVFISLHAMMRDFTLLSFLAIWCFLGFLLSLMWLIDTNARDDSVPPSWQTVGKWLLWIWFGLDGTGIAESVRFNVVLGPALMIAFAFLGNTLFLTILVAILTNTFSKIVANEAAEIRFRRTVLTFEGVKSDSIFAYPPPFNIAAMLLILPLKALVSPRFFHTINVAMIRILNGPLLLAISLFERRSAWSAGQARKRRRRFFPWQFTGFSPHGDIHAVFTAAVPDDVSRRIDLLDPVDDVPVLEDDNGSLVIPHGRDIAGPINNLLDLPFALKLATRDWHPRDHVSFATNHHHHQQAPSSSSGSDSTTNPPQPPQPQSPSPSQPQPFTSSTKIVHPSHPDQWYTTTLWPVHCVQDTPGAALIPELHADKLHGIVDKGTNATVEMYSAFYDPFRISDSGLAARLHAAAVTHVFVVGLAADFCVRATAEDAVKEGFATYVVEEATRSSRPEQWPVCRREITNKGVRIISIDGDEIARVKGLA
;
A
#
# COMPACT_ATOMS: atom_id res chain seq x y z
N MET A 1 -26.76 -29.07 32.31
CA MET A 1 -26.38 -29.45 33.70
C MET A 1 -24.88 -29.70 33.67
N ALA A 2 -24.09 -28.67 34.00
CA ALA A 2 -23.44 -28.44 35.32
C ALA A 2 -22.09 -29.20 35.38
N GLU A 3 -20.96 -28.70 35.87
CA GLU A 3 -20.51 -27.44 36.49
C GLU A 3 -18.95 -27.45 36.47
N MET A 4 -18.32 -26.28 36.52
CA MET A 4 -16.87 -26.05 36.60
C MET A 4 -16.43 -25.86 38.06
N GLU A 5 -15.28 -26.41 38.47
CA GLU A 5 -14.40 -25.81 39.49
C GLU A 5 -12.91 -26.02 39.11
N THR A 6 -12.08 -25.01 39.35
CA THR A 6 -10.66 -24.91 38.94
C THR A 6 -9.69 -24.80 40.14
N PRO A 7 -8.42 -25.22 39.98
CA PRO A 7 -7.44 -25.39 41.06
C PRO A 7 -6.56 -24.16 41.32
N ALA A 8 -7.09 -23.12 41.99
CA ALA A 8 -6.37 -21.87 42.29
C ALA A 8 -5.91 -21.69 43.75
N GLU A 9 -6.18 -22.64 44.66
CA GLU A 9 -5.97 -22.40 46.11
C GLU A 9 -4.65 -22.97 46.69
N MET A 10 -3.86 -23.74 45.94
CA MET A 10 -2.65 -24.38 46.50
C MET A 10 -1.36 -23.56 46.40
N THR A 11 -1.34 -22.43 45.69
CA THR A 11 -0.08 -21.66 45.46
C THR A 11 0.09 -20.46 46.39
N VAL A 12 -0.96 -20.05 47.12
CA VAL A 12 -0.97 -18.83 47.94
C VAL A 12 -0.28 -19.02 49.30
N VAL A 13 -0.09 -20.26 49.77
CA VAL A 13 0.50 -20.54 51.09
C VAL A 13 2.04 -20.54 51.05
N ALA A 14 2.68 -20.80 49.91
CA ALA A 14 4.14 -20.89 49.82
C ALA A 14 4.85 -19.51 49.73
N LEU A 15 4.22 -18.51 49.11
CA LEU A 15 4.83 -17.19 48.88
C LEU A 15 4.80 -16.25 50.10
N LYS A 16 4.08 -16.63 51.17
CA LYS A 16 3.92 -15.79 52.36
C LYS A 16 5.08 -15.95 53.37
N LEU A 17 5.96 -16.93 53.20
CA LEU A 17 7.06 -17.22 54.11
C LEU A 17 8.42 -16.65 53.67
N GLU A 18 8.58 -16.22 52.42
CA GLU A 18 9.86 -15.66 51.92
C GLU A 18 9.93 -14.13 51.96
N LEU A 19 8.79 -13.45 52.10
CA LEU A 19 8.71 -11.97 52.05
C LEU A 19 9.02 -11.26 53.38
N GLU A 20 9.20 -12.00 54.48
CA GLU A 20 9.56 -11.44 55.79
C GLU A 20 11.08 -11.36 56.05
N SER A 21 11.93 -11.88 55.15
CA SER A 21 13.38 -11.99 55.43
C SER A 21 14.27 -10.90 54.83
N TYR A 22 13.79 -10.07 53.90
CA TYR A 22 14.69 -9.23 53.08
C TYR A 22 14.70 -7.73 53.40
N ASN A 23 14.02 -7.30 54.48
CA ASN A 23 13.85 -5.88 54.81
C ASN A 23 14.76 -5.44 55.97
N ARG A 24 16.09 -5.53 55.79
CA ARG A 24 17.10 -4.89 56.67
C ARG A 24 18.39 -4.65 55.90
N THR A 25 18.64 -3.40 55.47
CA THR A 25 19.90 -2.67 55.66
C THR A 25 19.83 -1.26 55.03
N GLU A 26 20.18 -0.26 55.84
CA GLU A 26 20.25 1.18 55.55
C GLU A 26 21.56 1.55 54.83
N ILE A 27 21.57 2.54 53.92
CA ILE A 27 22.69 3.49 53.69
C ILE A 27 22.14 4.85 53.17
N ALA A 28 22.65 5.96 53.72
CA ALA A 28 22.28 7.36 53.50
C ALA A 28 23.14 8.10 52.43
N PRO A 29 22.72 9.26 51.88
CA PRO A 29 23.50 10.04 50.92
C PRO A 29 24.34 11.17 51.58
N LEU A 30 25.51 11.44 51.00
CA LEU A 30 26.44 12.52 51.35
C LEU A 30 26.15 13.79 50.53
N THR A 31 26.30 14.97 51.16
CA THR A 31 26.36 16.29 50.50
C THR A 31 27.72 16.95 50.74
N GLU A 32 28.21 17.67 49.74
CA GLU A 32 29.41 18.49 49.78
C GLU A 32 29.28 19.65 50.77
N THR A 33 30.07 19.61 51.83
CA THR A 33 30.72 20.72 52.58
C THR A 33 30.98 20.27 54.01
N GLY A 34 32.27 20.09 54.34
CA GLY A 34 32.71 19.40 55.56
C GLY A 34 32.64 20.22 56.86
N ARG A 35 32.26 19.51 57.93
CA ARG A 35 32.56 19.68 59.39
C ARG A 35 31.55 20.44 60.30
N PRO A 36 31.47 20.07 61.62
CA PRO A 36 30.32 19.31 62.14
C PRO A 36 29.60 19.98 63.32
N ALA A 37 28.35 19.58 63.60
CA ALA A 37 27.73 19.78 64.92
C ALA A 37 26.71 18.67 65.27
N THR A 38 26.78 18.29 66.54
CA THR A 38 26.26 17.12 67.26
C THR A 38 24.81 17.25 67.76
N PRO A 39 24.20 16.15 68.27
CA PRO A 39 22.77 15.93 68.30
C PRO A 39 22.13 16.21 69.67
N GLY A 40 20.85 16.60 69.68
CA GLY A 40 20.02 16.42 70.88
C GLY A 40 18.87 17.43 71.06
N ALA A 41 17.68 16.86 71.26
CA ALA A 41 16.50 17.42 71.92
C ALA A 41 15.72 18.48 71.11
N THR A 42 14.39 18.44 70.95
CA THR A 42 13.35 17.75 71.73
C THR A 42 12.07 17.72 70.90
N ARG A 43 11.35 16.60 70.95
CA ARG A 43 9.92 16.53 70.60
C ARG A 43 9.11 17.53 71.44
N ARG A 44 8.23 18.32 70.83
CA ARG A 44 6.82 18.46 71.29
C ARG A 44 5.89 19.18 70.29
N CYS A 45 4.86 18.44 69.92
CA CYS A 45 3.48 18.75 69.58
C CYS A 45 2.95 20.21 69.50
N LEU A 46 2.06 20.41 68.50
CA LEU A 46 0.95 21.39 68.35
C LEU A 46 1.39 22.79 67.87
N SER A 47 0.79 23.45 66.87
CA SER A 47 -0.61 23.47 66.43
C SER A 47 -0.76 23.62 64.90
N GLY A 48 -1.96 23.32 64.38
CA GLY A 48 -2.32 23.31 62.96
C GLY A 48 -2.57 24.67 62.30
N GLU A 49 -1.85 25.73 62.68
CA GLU A 49 -2.14 27.09 62.18
C GLU A 49 -1.10 27.67 61.19
N THR A 50 0.17 27.25 61.19
CA THR A 50 1.20 27.93 60.38
C THR A 50 1.38 27.43 58.95
N LYS A 51 0.66 26.39 58.52
CA LYS A 51 0.63 25.96 57.10
C LYS A 51 -0.42 26.70 56.26
N LYS A 52 -1.46 27.24 56.90
CA LYS A 52 -2.45 28.10 56.24
C LYS A 52 -1.94 29.52 56.04
N GLU A 53 -1.05 30.01 56.90
CA GLU A 53 -0.45 31.34 56.77
C GLU A 53 0.52 31.43 55.59
N CYS A 54 1.36 30.42 55.38
CA CYS A 54 2.29 30.42 54.24
C CYS A 54 1.56 30.31 52.88
N ILE A 55 0.42 29.61 52.82
CA ILE A 55 -0.43 29.54 51.62
C ILE A 55 -1.27 30.83 51.45
N LYS A 56 -1.66 31.51 52.54
CA LYS A 56 -2.35 32.81 52.48
C LYS A 56 -1.45 33.92 51.95
N THR A 57 -0.16 33.94 52.30
CA THR A 57 0.76 34.99 51.83
C THR A 57 1.07 34.85 50.34
N ILE A 58 1.15 33.63 49.81
CA ILE A 58 1.36 33.39 48.37
C ILE A 58 0.08 33.57 47.56
N SER A 59 -1.09 33.21 48.11
CA SER A 59 -2.38 33.44 47.43
C SER A 59 -2.89 34.88 47.52
N GLY A 60 -2.34 35.69 48.43
CA GLY A 60 -2.67 37.11 48.59
C GLY A 60 -1.99 38.03 47.58
N ALA A 61 -0.81 37.66 47.06
CA ALA A 61 -0.09 38.46 46.07
C ALA A 61 -0.65 38.35 44.64
N ILE A 62 -1.51 37.36 44.37
CA ILE A 62 -2.08 37.11 43.03
C ILE A 62 -3.50 37.69 42.89
N ASN A 63 -4.15 38.12 43.98
CA ASN A 63 -5.55 38.56 43.96
C ASN A 63 -5.78 40.07 44.04
N THR A 64 -4.73 40.90 44.00
CA THR A 64 -4.84 42.34 43.75
C THR A 64 -4.87 42.60 42.24
N GLN A 65 -6.03 42.35 41.63
CA GLN A 65 -6.63 43.12 40.52
C GLN A 65 -7.77 42.31 39.89
N LEU A 66 -8.92 42.27 40.57
CA LEU A 66 -10.21 42.00 39.93
C LEU A 66 -11.33 42.53 40.84
N PRO A 67 -12.12 43.52 40.41
CA PRO A 67 -13.38 43.83 41.06
C PRO A 67 -14.42 42.76 40.73
N LYS A 68 -15.31 42.54 41.70
CA LYS A 68 -16.31 41.46 41.79
C LYS A 68 -17.72 41.93 41.43
N MET A 69 -18.47 40.99 40.84
CA MET A 69 -19.92 40.71 40.97
C MET A 69 -20.85 41.78 40.37
N GLU A 70 -21.95 41.45 39.69
CA GLU A 70 -23.06 40.57 40.08
C GLU A 70 -23.79 39.94 38.87
N ALA A 71 -24.73 39.06 39.19
CA ALA A 71 -25.43 38.11 38.34
C ALA A 71 -26.64 38.70 37.59
N VAL A 72 -27.26 37.81 36.79
CA VAL A 72 -28.69 37.71 36.43
C VAL A 72 -29.04 38.03 34.95
N GLU A 73 -29.51 36.95 34.30
CA GLU A 73 -30.50 36.81 33.21
C GLU A 73 -30.44 37.60 31.89
N GLU A 74 -30.96 36.89 30.88
CA GLU A 74 -31.77 37.39 29.78
C GLU A 74 -31.12 37.70 28.40
N TRP A 75 -32.00 37.64 27.42
CA TRP A 75 -31.84 37.24 26.02
C TRP A 75 -31.45 38.37 25.05
N MET A 76 -31.01 37.96 23.85
CA MET A 76 -31.24 38.58 22.51
C MET A 76 -30.73 40.02 22.21
N SER A 77 -30.43 40.25 20.91
CA SER A 77 -30.26 41.56 20.22
C SER A 77 -29.01 42.37 20.61
N ASP A 78 -28.40 43.25 19.81
CA ASP A 78 -28.40 43.58 18.38
C ASP A 78 -27.14 44.48 18.17
N ASP A 79 -26.88 44.82 16.91
CA ASP A 79 -25.80 45.62 16.32
C ASP A 79 -25.25 46.88 17.04
N GLY A 80 -24.03 47.26 16.64
CA GLY A 80 -23.72 48.66 16.29
C GLY A 80 -22.43 49.26 16.85
N GLY A 81 -21.55 49.75 15.96
CA GLY A 81 -20.49 50.68 16.35
C GLY A 81 -19.43 50.92 15.27
N GLY A 82 -19.69 51.89 14.38
CA GLY A 82 -18.72 52.40 13.42
C GLY A 82 -18.07 53.72 13.86
N GLY A 83 -16.82 53.92 13.42
CA GLY A 83 -16.28 55.20 12.94
C GLY A 83 -15.43 56.06 13.91
N GLY A 84 -14.09 55.93 13.76
CA GLY A 84 -12.96 56.92 13.79
C GLY A 84 -13.00 58.24 14.60
N PRO A 85 -11.92 59.07 14.58
CA PRO A 85 -10.73 59.04 13.69
C PRO A 85 -9.34 59.14 14.37
N GLU A 86 -8.33 58.69 13.61
CA GLU A 86 -6.96 59.21 13.31
C GLU A 86 -6.26 60.18 14.29
N ASP A 87 -4.94 60.21 14.49
CA ASP A 87 -3.77 59.43 14.03
C ASP A 87 -2.59 59.94 14.89
N THR A 88 -1.64 59.09 15.26
CA THR A 88 -0.23 59.51 15.32
C THR A 88 0.70 58.31 15.14
N GLU A 89 1.36 58.36 13.99
CA GLU A 89 2.46 57.58 13.47
C GLU A 89 3.41 56.95 14.51
N THR A 90 3.63 55.65 14.36
CA THR A 90 4.99 55.09 14.32
C THR A 90 5.05 54.02 13.23
N GLU A 91 5.94 54.29 12.30
CA GLU A 91 6.37 53.60 11.08
C GLU A 91 6.57 52.06 11.18
N PRO A 92 6.65 51.39 10.02
CA PRO A 92 6.10 50.07 9.78
C PRO A 92 7.05 48.98 10.26
N PHE A 93 6.52 48.00 11.00
CA PHE A 93 7.13 46.68 10.95
C PHE A 93 6.72 46.09 9.61
N SER A 94 7.65 46.17 8.67
CA SER A 94 7.64 45.58 7.34
C SER A 94 6.80 44.30 7.27
N ALA A 95 5.97 44.26 6.24
CA ALA A 95 5.22 43.09 5.80
C ALA A 95 6.15 41.98 5.26
N GLU A 96 7.15 41.57 6.04
CA GLU A 96 8.20 40.64 5.64
C GLU A 96 8.45 39.47 6.61
N GLU A 97 7.73 39.34 7.74
CA GLU A 97 8.06 38.27 8.73
C GLU A 97 6.88 37.45 9.28
N ALA A 98 5.80 37.25 8.52
CA ALA A 98 4.76 36.26 8.87
C ALA A 98 4.40 35.26 7.77
N GLU A 99 5.11 35.29 6.65
CA GLU A 99 5.30 34.13 5.79
C GLU A 99 6.76 33.73 5.93
N THR A 100 7.07 32.70 6.73
CA THR A 100 8.22 31.90 6.34
C THR A 100 7.78 31.23 5.05
N PRO A 101 8.36 31.56 3.87
CA PRO A 101 8.06 30.77 2.69
C PRO A 101 8.45 29.35 3.07
N MET A 102 7.60 28.37 2.76
CA MET A 102 8.16 27.05 2.53
C MET A 102 9.35 27.29 1.60
N THR A 103 10.58 27.03 2.04
CA THR A 103 11.69 26.75 1.13
C THR A 103 11.39 25.42 0.46
N SER A 104 10.25 25.35 -0.23
CA SER A 104 9.79 24.26 -1.05
C SER A 104 10.61 24.36 -2.31
N LEU A 105 11.32 23.28 -2.58
CA LEU A 105 11.90 23.03 -3.88
C LEU A 105 10.85 23.36 -4.96
N SER A 106 11.23 24.16 -5.96
CA SER A 106 10.34 24.48 -7.09
C SER A 106 9.74 23.19 -7.65
N VAL A 107 8.41 23.08 -7.61
CA VAL A 107 7.66 21.93 -8.14
C VAL A 107 7.97 21.83 -9.63
N TYR A 108 8.01 22.98 -10.30
CA TYR A 108 8.35 23.10 -11.70
C TYR A 108 9.74 22.49 -12.01
N VAL A 109 10.78 22.87 -11.26
CA VAL A 109 12.14 22.33 -11.44
C VAL A 109 12.17 20.82 -11.20
N THR A 110 11.50 20.35 -10.15
CA THR A 110 11.46 18.92 -9.80
C THR A 110 10.74 18.10 -10.85
N LEU A 111 9.66 18.63 -11.43
CA LEU A 111 8.89 17.99 -12.49
C LEU A 111 9.74 17.77 -13.74
N HIS A 112 10.51 18.78 -14.15
CA HIS A 112 11.46 18.66 -15.26
C HIS A 112 12.66 17.77 -14.94
N ARG A 113 13.17 17.80 -13.69
CA ARG A 113 14.24 16.91 -13.22
C ARG A 113 13.84 15.44 -13.32
N VAL A 114 12.65 15.08 -12.81
CA VAL A 114 12.11 13.72 -12.89
C VAL A 114 11.94 13.30 -14.36
N ARG A 115 11.38 14.19 -15.21
CA ARG A 115 11.24 13.92 -16.65
C ARG A 115 12.56 13.55 -17.30
N ARG A 116 13.60 14.36 -17.06
CA ARG A 116 14.93 14.16 -17.63
C ARG A 116 15.56 12.85 -17.17
N LEU A 117 15.40 12.49 -15.89
CA LEU A 117 15.89 11.22 -15.36
C LEU A 117 15.19 10.03 -16.03
N VAL A 118 13.86 10.06 -16.14
CA VAL A 118 13.08 8.97 -16.76
C VAL A 118 13.41 8.81 -18.25
N LEU A 119 13.55 9.92 -18.97
CA LEU A 119 13.97 9.90 -20.38
C LEU A 119 15.38 9.32 -20.56
N ALA A 120 16.33 9.63 -19.66
CA ALA A 120 17.69 9.12 -19.72
C ALA A 120 17.83 7.66 -19.25
N SER A 121 16.86 7.15 -18.50
CA SER A 121 16.92 5.80 -17.93
C SER A 121 16.42 4.70 -18.87
N ILE A 122 15.45 5.00 -19.75
CA ILE A 122 14.89 4.01 -20.67
C ILE A 122 14.55 4.60 -22.04
N ASP A 123 15.01 3.88 -23.07
CA ASP A 123 14.66 4.12 -24.47
C ASP A 123 13.93 2.92 -25.11
N ASP A 124 13.90 1.79 -24.42
CA ASP A 124 13.26 0.55 -24.88
C ASP A 124 11.88 0.30 -24.24
N PRO A 125 10.98 -0.43 -24.93
CA PRO A 125 9.68 -0.79 -24.40
C PRO A 125 9.76 -1.94 -23.38
N TYR A 126 9.63 -1.62 -22.10
CA TYR A 126 9.57 -2.60 -21.01
C TYR A 126 8.17 -2.75 -20.39
N THR A 127 7.87 -3.94 -19.89
CA THR A 127 6.66 -4.24 -19.11
C THR A 127 6.94 -4.10 -17.61
N LEU A 128 5.88 -4.10 -16.79
CA LEU A 128 6.02 -4.07 -15.33
C LEU A 128 6.84 -5.25 -14.78
N ASP A 129 6.70 -6.43 -15.36
CA ASP A 129 7.42 -7.63 -14.93
C ASP A 129 8.92 -7.53 -15.24
N HIS A 130 9.29 -6.91 -16.37
CA HIS A 130 10.69 -6.63 -16.68
C HIS A 130 11.33 -5.73 -15.62
N PHE A 131 10.67 -4.64 -15.21
CA PHE A 131 11.19 -3.76 -14.15
C PHE A 131 11.26 -4.39 -12.76
N ARG A 132 10.53 -5.50 -12.54
CA ARG A 132 10.59 -6.28 -11.29
C ARG A 132 11.74 -7.30 -11.28
N GLN A 133 12.31 -7.64 -12.44
CA GLN A 133 13.46 -8.54 -12.51
C GLN A 133 14.66 -7.92 -11.76
N PRO A 134 15.47 -8.72 -11.02
CA PRO A 134 16.55 -8.20 -10.19
C PRO A 134 17.56 -7.32 -10.95
N SER A 135 17.88 -7.67 -12.20
CA SER A 135 18.83 -6.94 -13.05
C SER A 135 18.37 -5.51 -13.34
N LEU A 136 17.20 -5.35 -13.97
CA LEU A 136 16.63 -4.04 -14.29
C LEU A 136 16.24 -3.27 -13.04
N ASN A 137 15.82 -3.97 -11.98
CA ASN A 137 15.50 -3.34 -10.70
C ASN A 137 16.74 -2.68 -10.08
N ALA A 138 17.87 -3.38 -10.05
CA ALA A 138 19.13 -2.87 -9.50
C ALA A 138 19.75 -1.79 -10.39
N LEU A 139 19.63 -1.90 -11.72
CA LEU A 139 20.24 -0.95 -12.66
C LEU A 139 19.46 0.36 -12.81
N ILE A 140 18.12 0.30 -12.80
CA ILE A 140 17.26 1.44 -13.13
C ILE A 140 16.42 1.87 -11.93
N VAL A 141 15.66 0.95 -11.34
CA VAL A 141 14.62 1.31 -10.37
C VAL A 141 15.21 1.76 -9.04
N ARG A 142 16.15 0.99 -8.44
CA ARG A 142 16.76 1.36 -7.15
C ARG A 142 17.54 2.68 -7.24
N PRO A 143 18.44 2.90 -8.22
CA PRO A 143 19.19 4.15 -8.31
C PRO A 143 18.29 5.37 -8.51
N LEU A 144 17.17 5.24 -9.23
CA LEU A 144 16.17 6.31 -9.35
C LEU A 144 15.45 6.57 -8.02
N VAL A 145 15.05 5.53 -7.30
CA VAL A 145 14.43 5.67 -5.97
C VAL A 145 15.39 6.35 -5.00
N ASP A 146 16.62 5.85 -4.88
CA ASP A 146 17.62 6.38 -3.96
C ASP A 146 17.96 7.83 -4.32
N ARG A 147 18.20 8.12 -5.60
CA ARG A 147 18.45 9.50 -6.06
C ARG A 147 17.28 10.42 -5.75
N LEU A 148 16.04 10.00 -5.93
CA LEU A 148 14.86 10.84 -5.69
C LEU A 148 14.47 10.93 -4.21
N TYR A 149 14.92 9.96 -3.38
CA TYR A 149 14.67 9.93 -1.94
C TYR A 149 15.77 10.66 -1.14
N GLU A 150 17.04 10.45 -1.47
CA GLU A 150 18.21 10.87 -0.68
C GLU A 150 18.72 12.27 -1.03
N THR A 151 18.47 12.79 -2.24
CA THR A 151 18.89 14.17 -2.60
C THR A 151 18.07 15.30 -1.94
N GLN A 152 17.48 15.05 -0.77
CA GLN A 152 16.70 16.04 -0.03
C GLN A 152 17.18 16.13 1.42
N ASP A 153 18.06 17.09 1.68
CA ASP A 153 18.72 17.32 2.97
C ASP A 153 17.78 17.33 4.20
N PHE A 154 18.31 16.66 5.23
CA PHE A 154 17.92 16.35 6.61
C PHE A 154 17.26 17.42 7.50
N SER A 155 16.74 18.52 6.96
CA SER A 155 16.02 19.51 7.78
C SER A 155 14.51 19.38 7.61
N VAL A 156 13.93 18.54 8.48
CA VAL A 156 12.49 18.37 8.77
C VAL A 156 11.70 17.77 7.59
N GLY A 157 10.78 16.83 7.87
CA GLY A 157 9.92 16.10 6.90
C GLY A 157 8.95 16.94 6.03
N LYS A 158 9.38 18.09 5.52
CA LYS A 158 8.65 19.04 4.67
C LYS A 158 9.05 18.96 3.18
N LYS A 159 10.12 18.25 2.80
CA LYS A 159 10.68 18.26 1.42
C LYS A 159 10.16 17.16 0.47
N GLN A 160 9.58 16.08 0.99
CA GLN A 160 9.12 14.93 0.17
C GLN A 160 7.78 15.14 -0.57
N VAL A 161 7.05 16.21 -0.26
CA VAL A 161 5.67 16.45 -0.73
C VAL A 161 5.59 16.61 -2.25
N GLY A 162 6.64 17.15 -2.90
CA GLY A 162 6.65 17.40 -4.34
C GLY A 162 7.06 16.22 -5.22
N THR A 163 7.86 15.27 -4.73
CA THR A 163 8.51 14.25 -5.59
C THR A 163 7.50 13.24 -6.14
N ILE A 164 6.60 12.72 -5.30
CA ILE A 164 5.56 11.77 -5.71
C ILE A 164 4.59 12.44 -6.70
N TYR A 165 4.21 13.69 -6.43
CA TYR A 165 3.42 14.49 -7.35
C TYR A 165 4.08 14.61 -8.72
N CYS A 166 5.38 14.96 -8.76
CA CYS A 166 6.14 15.11 -10.00
C CYS A 166 6.26 13.80 -10.79
N LEU A 167 6.42 12.66 -10.12
CA LEU A 167 6.44 11.33 -10.75
C LEU A 167 5.09 11.01 -11.41
N LEU A 168 3.98 11.25 -10.69
CA LEU A 168 2.64 10.98 -11.21
C LEU A 168 2.22 11.97 -12.30
N ALA A 169 2.65 13.24 -12.22
CA ALA A 169 2.45 14.22 -13.28
C ALA A 169 3.18 13.82 -14.57
N ASN A 170 4.44 13.36 -14.47
CA ASN A 170 5.19 12.83 -15.61
C ASN A 170 4.54 11.56 -16.18
N ARG A 171 3.96 10.71 -15.32
CA ARG A 171 3.19 9.55 -15.77
C ARG A 171 1.99 9.96 -16.63
N VAL A 172 1.18 10.94 -16.18
CA VAL A 172 0.05 11.47 -16.97
C VAL A 172 0.54 12.02 -18.31
N PHE A 173 1.65 12.76 -18.29
CA PHE A 173 2.27 13.31 -19.49
C PHE A 173 2.64 12.21 -20.50
N PHE A 174 3.38 11.19 -20.07
CA PHE A 174 3.78 10.08 -20.95
C PHE A 174 2.60 9.24 -21.45
N LEU A 175 1.51 9.13 -20.69
CA LEU A 175 0.28 8.50 -21.19
C LEU A 175 -0.39 9.33 -22.29
N LYS A 176 -0.44 10.67 -22.13
CA LYS A 176 -1.09 11.55 -23.10
C LYS A 176 -0.32 11.65 -24.43
N GLU A 177 1.01 11.57 -24.37
CA GLU A 177 1.90 11.61 -25.54
C GLU A 177 1.94 10.27 -26.32
N GLN A 178 1.09 9.29 -25.96
CA GLN A 178 0.96 7.99 -26.66
C GLN A 178 0.31 8.08 -28.05
N SER A 179 -0.14 9.25 -28.49
CA SER A 179 -0.81 9.43 -29.79
C SER A 179 0.11 9.28 -31.00
N GLY A 180 1.44 9.31 -30.82
CA GLY A 180 2.42 9.02 -31.89
C GLY A 180 2.74 7.53 -32.02
N LEU A 181 2.45 6.92 -33.17
CA LEU A 181 2.64 5.47 -33.44
C LEU A 181 4.05 4.94 -33.14
N ALA A 182 5.10 5.74 -33.28
CA ALA A 182 6.50 5.28 -33.13
C ALA A 182 6.98 5.18 -31.66
N ALA A 183 6.42 5.98 -30.75
CA ALA A 183 6.90 6.09 -29.36
C ALA A 183 5.91 5.55 -28.30
N GLN A 184 4.78 4.98 -28.74
CA GLN A 184 3.68 4.58 -27.85
C GLN A 184 4.12 3.55 -26.78
N SER A 185 4.88 2.53 -27.17
CA SER A 185 5.33 1.45 -26.27
C SER A 185 6.38 1.93 -25.26
N VAL A 186 7.32 2.78 -25.70
CA VAL A 186 8.36 3.37 -24.83
C VAL A 186 7.75 4.36 -23.84
N ASN A 187 6.85 5.23 -24.28
CA ASN A 187 6.15 6.17 -23.39
C ASN A 187 5.27 5.42 -22.37
N ARG A 188 4.70 4.27 -22.74
CA ARG A 188 4.03 3.37 -21.79
C ARG A 188 4.99 2.79 -20.76
N ALA A 189 6.19 2.35 -21.16
CA ALA A 189 7.22 1.88 -20.24
C ALA A 189 7.67 3.00 -19.27
N ARG A 190 7.82 4.23 -19.76
CA ARG A 190 8.18 5.42 -18.95
C ARG A 190 7.11 5.75 -17.93
N ALA A 191 5.83 5.65 -18.31
CA ALA A 191 4.70 5.79 -17.40
C ALA A 191 4.70 4.72 -16.29
N ILE A 192 4.96 3.45 -16.65
CA ILE A 192 5.06 2.34 -15.69
C ILE A 192 6.23 2.56 -14.71
N LEU A 193 7.39 3.00 -15.21
CA LEU A 193 8.55 3.30 -14.37
C LEU A 193 8.25 4.41 -13.36
N CYS A 194 7.57 5.49 -13.78
CA CYS A 194 7.15 6.56 -12.87
C CYS A 194 6.25 6.04 -11.75
N GLU A 195 5.27 5.18 -12.06
CA GLU A 195 4.38 4.56 -11.07
C GLU A 195 5.15 3.66 -10.10
N LEU A 196 6.07 2.83 -10.61
CA LEU A 196 6.86 1.91 -9.80
C LEU A 196 7.78 2.65 -8.83
N VAL A 197 8.47 3.69 -9.30
CA VAL A 197 9.35 4.53 -8.47
C VAL A 197 8.53 5.26 -7.42
N ALA A 198 7.38 5.86 -7.78
CA ALA A 198 6.49 6.51 -6.82
C ALA A 198 6.01 5.54 -5.72
N THR A 199 5.69 4.30 -6.10
CA THR A 199 5.26 3.24 -5.18
C THR A 199 6.36 2.83 -4.22
N ARG A 200 7.62 2.76 -4.67
CA ARG A 200 8.78 2.43 -3.85
C ARG A 200 9.13 3.58 -2.89
N VAL A 201 9.11 4.81 -3.37
CA VAL A 201 9.37 6.02 -2.57
C VAL A 201 8.35 6.14 -1.43
N ILE A 202 7.06 6.02 -1.71
CA ILE A 202 6.02 6.13 -0.67
C ILE A 202 6.06 4.96 0.33
N ARG A 203 6.47 3.78 -0.12
CA ARG A 203 6.64 2.62 0.74
C ARG A 203 7.80 2.84 1.73
N ARG A 204 8.97 3.26 1.25
CA ARG A 204 10.14 3.60 2.09
C ARG A 204 9.76 4.67 3.12
N PHE A 205 9.08 5.74 2.68
CA PHE A 205 8.58 6.78 3.57
C PHE A 205 7.63 6.25 4.67
N HIS A 206 6.71 5.35 4.31
CA HIS A 206 5.74 4.77 5.23
C HIS A 206 6.39 3.86 6.27
N GLU A 207 7.41 3.11 5.88
CA GLU A 207 8.20 2.24 6.77
C GLU A 207 9.01 3.09 7.77
N GLU A 208 9.58 4.22 7.34
CA GLU A 208 10.32 5.16 8.19
C GLU A 208 9.44 5.99 9.14
N ASN A 209 8.14 6.18 8.81
CA ASN A 209 7.22 7.03 9.57
C ASN A 209 5.95 6.28 10.02
N PRO A 210 6.06 5.38 11.02
CA PRO A 210 4.89 4.71 11.61
C PRO A 210 4.04 5.68 12.46
N GLY A 211 2.82 5.26 12.82
CA GLY A 211 1.98 6.01 13.78
C GLY A 211 1.20 7.22 13.21
N SER A 212 0.44 7.90 14.05
CA SER A 212 -0.51 8.95 13.64
C SER A 212 0.16 10.20 13.06
N GLN A 213 1.36 10.55 13.53
CA GLN A 213 2.15 11.65 12.96
C GLN A 213 2.65 11.33 11.55
N GLY A 214 3.14 10.10 11.31
CA GLY A 214 3.50 9.65 9.97
C GLY A 214 2.30 9.60 9.01
N LEU A 215 1.11 9.25 9.51
CA LEU A 215 -0.14 9.34 8.74
C LEU A 215 -0.47 10.79 8.33
N LEU A 216 -0.24 11.77 9.20
CA LEU A 216 -0.45 13.18 8.88
C LEU A 216 0.53 13.67 7.79
N LEU A 217 1.80 13.27 7.88
CA LEU A 217 2.79 13.60 6.85
C LEU A 217 2.46 12.93 5.51
N LEU A 218 2.05 11.66 5.55
CA LEU A 218 1.59 10.92 4.36
C LEU A 218 0.38 11.59 3.71
N ALA A 219 -0.56 12.09 4.53
CA ALA A 219 -1.71 12.84 4.05
C ALA A 219 -1.29 14.15 3.37
N ARG A 220 -0.30 14.87 3.91
CA ARG A 220 0.27 16.06 3.25
C ARG A 220 0.90 15.69 1.90
N ILE A 221 1.71 14.65 1.83
CA ILE A 221 2.34 14.21 0.58
C ILE A 221 1.30 13.88 -0.51
N LEU A 222 0.18 13.24 -0.16
CA LEU A 222 -0.77 12.72 -1.14
C LEU A 222 -1.97 13.63 -1.45
N VAL A 223 -2.42 14.41 -0.47
CA VAL A 223 -3.69 15.16 -0.51
C VAL A 223 -3.45 16.67 -0.52
N GLU A 224 -2.25 17.15 -0.19
CA GLU A 224 -1.95 18.56 -0.34
C GLU A 224 -1.90 18.94 -1.82
N GLY A 225 -2.63 20.00 -2.17
CA GLY A 225 -2.64 20.49 -3.55
C GLY A 225 -1.37 21.24 -3.87
N LEU A 226 -0.74 20.90 -4.99
CA LEU A 226 0.46 21.53 -5.52
C LEU A 226 0.14 22.23 -6.84
N ASP A 227 0.73 23.41 -7.04
CA ASP A 227 0.67 24.14 -8.31
C ASP A 227 1.82 23.65 -9.21
N PRO A 228 1.55 23.13 -10.43
CA PRO A 228 2.57 22.70 -11.37
C PRO A 228 3.59 23.79 -11.73
N PHE A 229 3.17 25.06 -11.73
CA PHE A 229 4.02 26.22 -12.06
C PHE A 229 4.70 26.81 -10.82
N HIS A 230 4.54 26.21 -9.64
CA HIS A 230 5.20 26.71 -8.44
C HIS A 230 6.72 26.71 -8.60
N GLY A 231 7.31 27.91 -8.55
CA GLY A 231 8.74 28.14 -8.74
C GLY A 231 9.18 28.10 -10.21
N ALA A 232 8.26 28.34 -11.17
CA ALA A 232 8.58 28.61 -12.56
C ALA A 232 8.99 30.09 -12.76
N PRO A 233 9.80 30.40 -13.80
CA PRO A 233 10.00 31.76 -14.27
C PRO A 233 8.67 32.48 -14.60
N SER A 234 8.58 33.78 -14.29
CA SER A 234 7.31 34.55 -14.37
C SER A 234 6.76 34.68 -15.79
N ASP A 235 7.61 34.62 -16.81
CA ASP A 235 7.26 34.58 -18.23
C ASP A 235 6.54 33.26 -18.62
N VAL A 236 7.05 32.12 -18.13
CA VAL A 236 6.45 30.79 -18.36
C VAL A 236 5.14 30.65 -17.60
N GLU A 237 5.07 31.16 -16.38
CA GLU A 237 3.86 31.14 -15.57
C GLU A 237 2.73 31.93 -16.22
N GLN A 238 3.03 33.13 -16.74
CA GLN A 238 2.03 33.96 -17.42
C GLN A 238 1.52 33.31 -18.71
N GLN A 239 2.40 32.72 -19.52
CA GLN A 239 2.01 32.04 -20.77
C GLN A 239 1.23 30.73 -20.51
N GLY A 240 1.67 29.93 -19.54
CA GLY A 240 1.07 28.64 -19.20
C GLY A 240 -0.29 28.76 -18.47
N ARG A 241 -0.57 29.90 -17.84
CA ARG A 241 -1.84 30.18 -17.16
C ARG A 241 -2.98 30.61 -18.11
N VAL A 242 -2.72 30.74 -19.42
CA VAL A 242 -3.69 31.14 -20.45
C VAL A 242 -4.40 29.90 -21.04
N LEU A 243 -5.45 29.35 -20.41
CA LEU A 243 -6.47 28.57 -21.16
C LEU A 243 -7.85 28.35 -20.47
N GLN A 244 -8.87 28.53 -21.32
CA GLN A 244 -10.25 27.98 -21.47
C GLN A 244 -11.41 28.20 -20.48
N TRP A 245 -11.26 28.27 -19.15
CA TRP A 245 -12.43 28.42 -18.24
C TRP A 245 -12.20 29.49 -17.16
N PRO A 246 -13.23 30.29 -16.78
CA PRO A 246 -13.12 31.20 -15.64
C PRO A 246 -12.89 30.39 -14.36
N VAL A 247 -11.70 30.54 -13.78
CA VAL A 247 -11.34 29.89 -12.51
C VAL A 247 -11.98 30.67 -11.36
N GLN A 248 -12.75 29.98 -10.52
CA GLN A 248 -13.36 30.59 -9.34
C GLN A 248 -12.28 31.04 -8.37
N GLN A 249 -12.33 32.30 -7.91
CA GLN A 249 -11.34 32.83 -6.98
C GLN A 249 -11.40 32.12 -5.61
N ARG A 250 -10.26 31.59 -5.14
CA ARG A 250 -10.16 30.76 -3.92
C ARG A 250 -8.94 31.11 -3.06
N GLY A 251 -8.56 32.39 -3.00
CA GLY A 251 -7.53 32.87 -2.08
C GLY A 251 -6.20 32.11 -2.22
N GLY A 252 -5.71 31.96 -3.45
CA GLY A 252 -4.40 31.33 -3.74
C GLY A 252 -4.37 29.80 -3.77
N HIS A 253 -5.52 29.12 -3.68
CA HIS A 253 -5.62 27.65 -3.82
C HIS A 253 -6.19 27.20 -5.17
N GLU A 254 -6.30 28.13 -6.10
CA GLU A 254 -6.76 27.91 -7.46
C GLU A 254 -5.75 27.04 -8.22
N ARG A 255 -6.24 26.10 -9.04
CA ARG A 255 -5.42 25.31 -9.99
C ARG A 255 -4.40 24.36 -9.35
N LYS A 256 -4.51 24.09 -8.05
CA LYS A 256 -3.70 23.09 -7.35
C LYS A 256 -4.27 21.69 -7.58
N LEU A 257 -3.40 20.72 -7.85
CA LEU A 257 -3.75 19.30 -7.98
C LEU A 257 -3.02 18.50 -6.91
N THR A 258 -3.67 17.45 -6.42
CA THR A 258 -3.06 16.54 -5.44
C THR A 258 -2.33 15.40 -6.15
N ALA A 259 -1.33 14.81 -5.50
CA ALA A 259 -0.64 13.65 -6.04
C ALA A 259 -1.60 12.47 -6.23
N LEU A 260 -2.55 12.29 -5.31
CA LEU A 260 -3.52 11.21 -5.40
C LEU A 260 -4.52 11.40 -6.56
N GLU A 261 -4.97 12.63 -6.85
CA GLU A 261 -5.79 12.90 -8.03
C GLU A 261 -5.05 12.54 -9.32
N LEU A 262 -3.76 12.88 -9.42
CA LEU A 262 -2.94 12.47 -10.56
C LEU A 262 -2.80 10.94 -10.64
N ALA A 263 -2.71 10.25 -9.50
CA ALA A 263 -2.72 8.78 -9.46
C ALA A 263 -4.05 8.20 -9.99
N ILE A 264 -5.19 8.82 -9.64
CA ILE A 264 -6.51 8.43 -10.11
C ILE A 264 -6.65 8.68 -11.62
N VAL A 265 -6.31 9.89 -12.08
CA VAL A 265 -6.39 10.30 -13.50
C VAL A 265 -5.48 9.45 -14.39
N SER A 266 -4.32 9.02 -13.88
CA SER A 266 -3.41 8.12 -14.61
C SER A 266 -3.71 6.62 -14.47
N GLU A 267 -4.79 6.25 -13.77
CA GLU A 267 -5.14 4.87 -13.41
C GLU A 267 -3.97 4.09 -12.78
N SER A 268 -3.27 4.71 -11.82
CA SER A 268 -2.11 4.13 -11.13
C SER A 268 -2.51 3.09 -10.06
N LYS A 269 -3.00 1.94 -10.51
CA LYS A 269 -3.55 0.87 -9.65
C LYS A 269 -2.50 0.29 -8.70
N ALA A 270 -1.25 0.11 -9.13
CA ALA A 270 -0.21 -0.45 -8.27
C ALA A 270 0.14 0.52 -7.12
N PHE A 271 0.26 1.81 -7.44
CA PHE A 271 0.50 2.86 -6.46
C PHE A 271 -0.64 2.96 -5.44
N ILE A 272 -1.89 3.01 -5.91
CA ILE A 272 -3.06 3.11 -5.04
C ILE A 272 -3.23 1.86 -4.18
N SER A 273 -2.90 0.68 -4.70
CA SER A 273 -2.98 -0.59 -3.96
C SER A 273 -1.93 -0.76 -2.86
N SER A 274 -0.93 0.13 -2.79
CA SER A 274 0.15 0.11 -1.79
C SER A 274 -0.38 0.29 -0.36
N ALA A 275 0.29 -0.32 0.62
CA ALA A 275 -0.11 -0.24 2.03
C ALA A 275 -0.15 1.21 2.55
N ALA A 276 0.81 2.04 2.12
CA ALA A 276 0.88 3.46 2.47
C ALA A 276 -0.37 4.20 1.97
N CYS A 277 -0.67 4.11 0.66
CA CYS A 277 -1.84 4.77 0.09
C CYS A 277 -3.15 4.25 0.73
N GLN A 278 -3.29 2.93 0.90
CA GLN A 278 -4.49 2.36 1.52
C GLN A 278 -4.69 2.79 2.98
N ARG A 279 -3.61 2.96 3.75
CA ARG A 279 -3.68 3.48 5.11
C ARG A 279 -4.25 4.91 5.15
N LEU A 280 -3.85 5.76 4.20
CA LEU A 280 -4.42 7.10 4.04
C LEU A 280 -5.89 7.03 3.62
N VAL A 281 -6.21 6.25 2.59
CA VAL A 281 -7.58 6.09 2.07
C VAL A 281 -8.53 5.64 3.19
N GLU A 282 -8.13 4.65 3.98
CA GLU A 282 -8.92 4.16 5.12
C GLU A 282 -9.10 5.26 6.19
N ALA A 283 -8.06 6.04 6.49
CA ALA A 283 -8.14 7.13 7.44
C ALA A 283 -9.06 8.27 6.97
N VAL A 284 -9.05 8.60 5.68
CA VAL A 284 -9.98 9.56 5.06
C VAL A 284 -11.41 9.00 5.07
N HIS A 285 -11.59 7.74 4.66
CA HIS A 285 -12.89 7.08 4.64
C HIS A 285 -13.55 7.03 6.03
N ARG A 286 -12.77 6.77 7.09
CA ARG A 286 -13.23 6.82 8.49
C ARG A 286 -13.41 8.24 9.04
N GLY A 287 -12.93 9.26 8.34
CA GLY A 287 -12.90 10.64 8.80
C GLY A 287 -11.92 10.88 9.95
N GLN A 288 -10.83 10.11 10.04
CA GLN A 288 -9.73 10.40 10.97
C GLN A 288 -8.88 11.57 10.50
N ILE A 289 -8.81 11.79 9.18
CA ILE A 289 -8.16 12.95 8.57
C ILE A 289 -9.25 13.87 8.04
N VAL A 290 -9.13 15.15 8.34
CA VAL A 290 -10.04 16.19 7.86
C VAL A 290 -9.22 17.25 7.14
N TYR A 291 -9.64 17.60 5.94
CA TYR A 291 -9.03 18.61 5.09
C TYR A 291 -10.11 19.31 4.26
N THR A 292 -9.76 20.44 3.65
CA THR A 292 -10.63 21.13 2.69
C THR A 292 -10.35 20.57 1.30
N PRO A 293 -11.32 19.92 0.62
CA PRO A 293 -11.12 19.37 -0.72
C PRO A 293 -10.93 20.47 -1.76
N LEU A 294 -10.26 20.12 -2.86
CA LEU A 294 -10.14 20.95 -4.06
C LEU A 294 -11.14 20.41 -5.11
N SER A 295 -12.35 20.95 -5.15
CA SER A 295 -13.37 20.66 -6.18
C SER A 295 -13.15 21.54 -7.42
N PHE A 296 -13.62 21.16 -8.62
CA PHE A 296 -13.50 22.02 -9.80
C PHE A 296 -14.61 23.07 -9.89
N LEU A 297 -15.82 22.74 -9.44
CA LEU A 297 -17.00 23.59 -9.46
C LEU A 297 -17.81 23.37 -8.17
N ASP A 298 -18.06 24.44 -7.40
CA ASP A 298 -18.97 24.42 -6.25
C ASP A 298 -20.18 25.32 -6.57
N ILE A 299 -21.38 24.75 -6.67
CA ILE A 299 -22.61 25.54 -6.88
C ILE A 299 -22.85 26.42 -5.65
N LEU A 300 -22.62 25.87 -4.45
CA LEU A 300 -22.79 26.59 -3.19
C LEU A 300 -21.54 26.41 -2.30
N PRO A 301 -20.57 27.33 -2.32
CA PRO A 301 -19.30 27.14 -1.63
C PRO A 301 -19.45 27.26 -0.10
N ASP A 302 -19.22 26.17 0.63
CA ASP A 302 -19.21 26.17 2.11
C ASP A 302 -17.80 26.41 2.71
N HIS A 303 -16.77 26.50 1.86
CA HIS A 303 -15.38 26.60 2.28
C HIS A 303 -14.84 28.04 2.21
N TYR A 304 -15.33 28.93 3.07
CA TYR A 304 -14.81 30.31 3.12
C TYR A 304 -13.35 30.41 3.60
N LYS A 305 -12.86 29.43 4.38
CA LYS A 305 -11.46 29.36 4.85
C LYS A 305 -10.89 27.96 4.60
N HIS A 306 -9.77 27.90 3.87
CA HIS A 306 -9.00 26.67 3.69
C HIS A 306 -8.36 26.27 5.02
N ARG A 307 -8.62 25.03 5.49
CA ARG A 307 -7.97 24.51 6.69
C ARG A 307 -6.91 23.49 6.32
N PRO A 308 -5.74 23.53 6.96
CA PRO A 308 -4.70 22.56 6.70
C PRO A 308 -5.18 21.15 7.09
N ILE A 309 -4.57 20.16 6.45
CA ILE A 309 -4.79 18.74 6.75
C ILE A 309 -4.46 18.52 8.24
N GLN A 310 -5.40 17.93 8.97
CA GLN A 310 -5.26 17.68 10.40
C GLN A 310 -5.94 16.37 10.82
N LEU A 311 -5.49 15.81 11.94
CA LEU A 311 -6.13 14.65 12.56
C LEU A 311 -7.36 15.09 13.36
N TYR A 312 -8.45 14.35 13.20
CA TYR A 312 -9.71 14.60 13.89
C TYR A 312 -9.76 13.91 15.24
N ASN A 313 -10.07 14.67 16.29
CA ASN A 313 -10.30 14.17 17.63
C ASN A 313 -11.78 14.34 18.04
N PRO A 314 -12.56 13.25 18.21
CA PRO A 314 -13.98 13.32 18.57
C PRO A 314 -14.29 13.96 19.93
N ARG A 315 -13.30 14.04 20.83
CA ARG A 315 -13.47 14.56 22.20
C ARG A 315 -13.39 16.08 22.26
N GLU A 316 -12.54 16.67 21.43
CA GLU A 316 -12.32 18.12 21.38
C GLU A 316 -13.27 18.82 20.39
N SER A 317 -13.89 18.07 19.48
CA SER A 317 -14.80 18.63 18.48
C SER A 317 -16.15 19.02 19.08
N ARG A 318 -16.75 20.10 18.53
CA ARG A 318 -18.12 20.54 18.83
C ARG A 318 -19.13 19.43 18.46
N LEU A 319 -20.23 19.34 19.22
CA LEU A 319 -21.28 18.32 19.01
C LEU A 319 -21.95 18.43 17.62
N LEU A 320 -22.24 19.65 17.16
CA LEU A 320 -22.88 19.90 15.86
C LEU A 320 -21.86 20.30 14.78
N ASN A 321 -20.87 19.43 14.55
CA ASN A 321 -19.85 19.65 13.52
C ASN A 321 -20.34 19.19 12.14
N HIS A 322 -20.87 20.11 11.32
CA HIS A 322 -21.41 19.82 9.98
C HIS A 322 -20.40 19.12 9.04
N ARG A 323 -19.09 19.31 9.23
CA ARG A 323 -18.05 18.71 8.37
C ARG A 323 -17.99 17.20 8.45
N ARG A 324 -18.66 16.59 9.43
CA ARG A 324 -18.79 15.13 9.51
C ARG A 324 -19.72 14.57 8.44
N LEU A 325 -20.61 15.38 7.85
CA LEU A 325 -21.48 14.95 6.75
C LEU A 325 -20.69 14.65 5.47
N ILE A 326 -19.53 15.32 5.28
CA ILE A 326 -18.62 15.13 4.14
C ILE A 326 -17.81 13.83 4.27
N VAL A 327 -17.77 13.22 5.45
CA VAL A 327 -16.98 11.98 5.67
C VAL A 327 -17.57 10.85 4.83
N PRO A 328 -16.80 10.21 3.92
CA PRO A 328 -17.36 9.30 2.92
C PRO A 328 -18.18 8.15 3.49
N ARG A 329 -17.73 7.56 4.61
CA ARG A 329 -18.48 6.49 5.29
C ARG A 329 -19.85 6.96 5.79
N ILE A 330 -19.91 8.17 6.36
CA ILE A 330 -21.15 8.73 6.90
C ILE A 330 -22.05 9.13 5.74
N ARG A 331 -21.49 9.78 4.73
CA ARG A 331 -22.18 10.16 3.50
C ARG A 331 -22.86 8.97 2.82
N ALA A 332 -22.13 7.87 2.62
CA ALA A 332 -22.69 6.65 2.02
C ALA A 332 -23.87 6.09 2.83
N MET A 333 -23.82 6.18 4.16
CA MET A 333 -24.95 5.78 5.02
C MET A 333 -26.13 6.73 4.89
N ILE A 334 -25.89 8.04 4.77
CA ILE A 334 -26.94 9.04 4.55
C ILE A 334 -27.62 8.82 3.19
N GLU A 335 -26.85 8.65 2.13
CA GLU A 335 -27.34 8.38 0.77
C GLU A 335 -28.14 7.07 0.72
N LEU A 336 -27.68 6.01 1.41
CA LEU A 336 -28.44 4.77 1.56
C LEU A 336 -29.78 5.01 2.25
N VAL A 337 -29.80 5.73 3.36
CA VAL A 337 -31.04 6.04 4.09
C VAL A 337 -31.99 6.88 3.24
N GLN A 338 -31.48 7.90 2.54
CA GLN A 338 -32.26 8.73 1.62
C GLN A 338 -32.86 7.89 0.49
N PHE A 339 -32.08 6.98 -0.10
CA PHE A 339 -32.57 6.08 -1.13
C PHE A 339 -33.61 5.10 -0.59
N MET A 340 -33.45 4.58 0.63
CA MET A 340 -34.46 3.73 1.27
C MET A 340 -35.77 4.49 1.54
N VAL A 341 -35.68 5.78 1.89
CA VAL A 341 -36.86 6.65 2.02
C VAL A 341 -37.54 6.86 0.66
N LEU A 342 -36.77 7.10 -0.42
CA LEU A 342 -37.31 7.21 -1.79
C LEU A 342 -38.08 5.94 -2.18
N VAL A 343 -37.49 4.76 -1.99
CA VAL A 343 -38.12 3.47 -2.28
C VAL A 343 -39.38 3.28 -1.41
N GLY A 344 -39.32 3.63 -0.13
CA GLY A 344 -40.47 3.57 0.77
C GLY A 344 -41.62 4.46 0.29
N LEU A 345 -41.33 5.71 -0.10
CA LEU A 345 -42.30 6.65 -0.64
C LEU A 345 -42.87 6.17 -1.99
N TYR A 346 -42.04 5.60 -2.86
CA TYR A 346 -42.48 4.98 -4.11
C TYR A 346 -43.48 3.85 -3.86
N ILE A 347 -43.14 2.91 -2.97
CA ILE A 347 -44.01 1.77 -2.62
C ILE A 347 -45.34 2.28 -2.04
N VAL A 348 -45.30 3.22 -1.08
CA VAL A 348 -46.51 3.78 -0.47
C VAL A 348 -47.37 4.51 -1.50
N THR A 349 -46.76 5.20 -2.47
CA THR A 349 -47.47 5.89 -3.55
C THR A 349 -48.14 4.89 -4.49
N MET A 350 -47.45 3.83 -4.90
CA MET A 350 -47.99 2.79 -5.77
C MET A 350 -49.07 1.94 -5.07
N MET A 351 -48.95 1.70 -3.76
CA MET A 351 -49.99 1.03 -2.97
C MET A 351 -51.27 1.88 -2.87
N ASN A 352 -51.14 3.21 -2.84
CA ASN A 352 -52.25 4.15 -2.73
C ASN A 352 -52.68 4.78 -4.08
N GLN A 353 -52.21 4.24 -5.20
CA GLN A 353 -52.40 4.84 -6.54
C GLN A 353 -53.86 5.07 -6.97
N HIS A 354 -54.80 4.29 -6.42
CA HIS A 354 -56.23 4.38 -6.74
C HIS A 354 -57.00 5.39 -5.88
N ARG A 355 -56.34 6.05 -4.91
CA ARG A 355 -57.00 7.05 -4.06
C ARG A 355 -57.00 8.43 -4.73
N PRO A 356 -58.14 9.14 -4.77
CA PRO A 356 -58.23 10.49 -5.36
C PRO A 356 -57.39 11.53 -4.61
N ASP A 357 -57.33 11.42 -3.27
CA ASP A 357 -56.52 12.29 -2.40
C ASP A 357 -55.16 11.66 -2.09
N ASN A 358 -54.34 11.43 -3.11
CA ASN A 358 -53.04 10.80 -2.92
C ASN A 358 -51.99 11.81 -2.44
N ALA A 359 -52.09 12.26 -1.18
CA ALA A 359 -51.07 13.12 -0.57
C ALA A 359 -49.66 12.49 -0.62
N TRP A 360 -49.58 11.16 -0.63
CA TRP A 360 -48.31 10.44 -0.76
C TRP A 360 -47.65 10.64 -2.12
N GLU A 361 -48.44 10.79 -3.19
CA GLU A 361 -47.92 11.13 -4.52
C GLU A 361 -47.22 12.49 -4.47
N SER A 362 -47.85 13.51 -3.88
CA SER A 362 -47.24 14.84 -3.76
C SER A 362 -45.95 14.82 -2.94
N ILE A 363 -45.93 14.07 -1.82
CA ILE A 363 -44.73 13.89 -1.00
C ILE A 363 -43.63 13.17 -1.78
N PHE A 364 -43.98 12.09 -2.49
CA PHE A 364 -43.06 11.35 -3.35
C PHE A 364 -42.51 12.22 -4.48
N VAL A 365 -43.35 13.00 -5.15
CA VAL A 365 -42.95 13.92 -6.22
C VAL A 365 -41.96 14.95 -5.69
N MET A 366 -42.27 15.60 -4.57
CA MET A 366 -41.39 16.61 -3.98
C MET A 366 -40.06 16.00 -3.51
N TYR A 367 -40.10 14.84 -2.86
CA TYR A 367 -38.90 14.14 -2.42
C TYR A 367 -38.02 13.69 -3.60
N THR A 368 -38.64 13.10 -4.62
CA THR A 368 -37.95 12.61 -5.82
C THR A 368 -37.36 13.76 -6.62
N ALA A 369 -38.03 14.91 -6.72
CA ALA A 369 -37.44 16.11 -7.33
C ALA A 369 -36.15 16.53 -6.61
N GLY A 370 -36.12 16.44 -5.27
CA GLY A 370 -34.93 16.72 -4.48
C GLY A 370 -33.84 15.70 -4.74
N TRP A 371 -34.18 14.42 -4.80
CA TRP A 371 -33.22 13.36 -5.13
C TRP A 371 -32.66 13.50 -6.56
N VAL A 372 -33.48 13.82 -7.55
CA VAL A 372 -33.06 14.09 -8.94
C VAL A 372 -32.13 15.30 -9.01
N LEU A 373 -32.43 16.37 -8.26
CA LEU A 373 -31.55 17.54 -8.16
C LEU A 373 -30.18 17.17 -7.57
N GLN A 374 -30.15 16.27 -6.59
CA GLN A 374 -28.92 15.76 -6.00
C GLN A 374 -28.09 14.98 -7.02
N GLU A 375 -28.70 14.05 -7.78
CA GLU A 375 -28.02 13.33 -8.86
C GLU A 375 -27.50 14.27 -9.96
N PHE A 376 -28.29 15.28 -10.33
CA PHE A 376 -27.85 16.31 -11.28
C PHE A 376 -26.63 17.07 -10.76
N ALA A 377 -26.62 17.44 -9.48
CA ALA A 377 -25.48 18.10 -8.85
C ALA A 377 -24.21 17.21 -8.90
N VAL A 378 -24.33 15.90 -8.62
CA VAL A 378 -23.21 14.93 -8.74
C VAL A 378 -22.59 15.01 -10.13
N VAL A 379 -23.42 14.93 -11.18
CA VAL A 379 -22.98 14.92 -12.59
C VAL A 379 -22.28 16.22 -12.96
N THR A 380 -22.81 17.37 -12.53
CA THR A 380 -22.20 18.67 -12.82
C THR A 380 -20.88 18.91 -12.13
N GLU A 381 -20.69 18.36 -10.92
CA GLU A 381 -19.49 18.55 -10.10
C GLU A 381 -18.33 17.68 -10.58
N HIS A 382 -18.60 16.42 -10.89
CA HIS A 382 -17.56 15.41 -11.19
C HIS A 382 -17.37 15.19 -12.69
N GLY A 383 -18.32 15.63 -13.51
CA GLY A 383 -18.32 15.41 -14.95
C GLY A 383 -18.89 14.05 -15.35
N TRP A 384 -19.41 13.99 -16.57
CA TRP A 384 -20.08 12.81 -17.13
C TRP A 384 -19.17 11.58 -17.20
N GLU A 385 -17.88 11.77 -17.50
CA GLU A 385 -16.93 10.65 -17.64
C GLU A 385 -16.71 9.91 -16.31
N LEU A 386 -16.66 10.60 -15.18
CA LEU A 386 -16.53 9.96 -13.87
C LEU A 386 -17.86 9.34 -13.41
N HIS A 387 -18.97 10.04 -13.61
CA HIS A 387 -20.29 9.53 -13.22
C HIS A 387 -20.69 8.29 -14.03
N SER A 388 -20.39 8.24 -15.33
CA SER A 388 -20.65 7.06 -16.17
C SER A 388 -19.73 5.87 -15.87
N GLN A 389 -18.60 6.06 -15.17
CA GLN A 389 -17.74 4.98 -14.68
C GLN A 389 -18.31 4.28 -13.43
N MET A 390 -19.26 4.91 -12.75
CA MET A 390 -20.04 4.27 -11.70
C MET A 390 -21.02 3.31 -12.36
N LEU A 391 -20.75 2.01 -12.17
CA LEU A 391 -21.58 0.86 -12.55
C LEU A 391 -23.10 1.07 -12.53
N TRP A 392 -23.58 1.92 -11.64
CA TRP A 392 -24.98 2.05 -11.25
C TRP A 392 -25.60 3.38 -11.67
N SER A 393 -24.81 4.34 -12.14
CA SER A 393 -25.32 5.64 -12.57
C SER A 393 -26.33 5.50 -13.71
N PHE A 394 -26.18 4.48 -14.57
CA PHE A 394 -27.17 4.23 -15.62
C PHE A 394 -28.56 3.88 -15.06
N LEU A 395 -28.65 3.19 -13.92
CA LEU A 395 -29.94 2.90 -13.26
C LEU A 395 -30.55 4.20 -12.71
N ASP A 396 -29.73 5.07 -12.12
CA ASP A 396 -30.18 6.37 -11.62
C ASP A 396 -30.65 7.26 -12.75
N VAL A 397 -29.87 7.38 -13.82
CA VAL A 397 -30.22 8.13 -15.02
C VAL A 397 -31.49 7.57 -15.66
N THR A 398 -31.64 6.25 -15.72
CA THR A 398 -32.87 5.61 -16.21
C THR A 398 -34.06 5.99 -15.34
N PHE A 399 -33.91 5.97 -14.01
CA PHE A 399 -34.97 6.38 -13.09
C PHE A 399 -35.28 7.88 -13.21
N VAL A 400 -34.28 8.75 -13.39
CA VAL A 400 -34.46 10.18 -13.65
C VAL A 400 -35.26 10.38 -14.94
N VAL A 401 -34.94 9.66 -16.02
CA VAL A 401 -35.69 9.72 -17.29
C VAL A 401 -37.14 9.27 -17.10
N ILE A 402 -37.37 8.16 -16.39
CA ILE A 402 -38.72 7.67 -16.07
C ILE A 402 -39.50 8.72 -15.26
N TYR A 403 -38.86 9.31 -14.25
CA TYR A 403 -39.47 10.35 -13.42
C TYR A 403 -39.81 11.62 -14.21
N CYS A 404 -38.90 12.09 -15.08
CA CYS A 404 -39.18 13.24 -15.94
C CYS A 404 -40.34 12.96 -16.91
N ALA A 405 -40.38 11.76 -17.52
CA ALA A 405 -41.50 11.35 -18.37
C ALA A 405 -42.82 11.29 -17.60
N TYR A 406 -42.79 10.71 -16.39
CA TYR A 406 -43.91 10.73 -15.46
C TYR A 406 -44.36 12.17 -15.15
N MET A 407 -43.46 13.09 -14.84
CA MET A 407 -43.81 14.48 -14.51
C MET A 407 -44.48 15.21 -15.69
N VAL A 408 -43.99 15.00 -16.92
CA VAL A 408 -44.57 15.61 -18.13
C VAL A 408 -45.97 15.07 -18.38
N VAL A 409 -46.14 13.75 -18.37
CA VAL A 409 -47.45 13.13 -18.61
C VAL A 409 -48.40 13.42 -17.45
N ARG A 410 -47.91 13.48 -16.22
CA ARG A 410 -48.72 13.82 -15.05
C ARG A 410 -49.21 15.26 -15.08
N ALA A 411 -48.35 16.21 -15.50
CA ALA A 411 -48.76 17.58 -15.73
C ALA A 411 -49.86 17.65 -16.80
N TYR A 412 -49.72 16.90 -17.89
CA TYR A 412 -50.76 16.78 -18.91
C TYR A 412 -52.06 16.18 -18.36
N ASP A 413 -52.00 15.09 -17.59
CA ASP A 413 -53.17 14.43 -17.00
C ASP A 413 -53.93 15.38 -16.06
N VAL A 414 -53.21 16.19 -15.28
CA VAL A 414 -53.80 17.21 -14.39
C VAL A 414 -54.44 18.34 -15.20
N LEU A 415 -53.75 18.85 -16.23
CA LEU A 415 -54.28 19.91 -17.10
C LEU A 415 -55.48 19.46 -17.92
N ALA A 416 -55.52 18.19 -18.32
CA ALA A 416 -56.61 17.57 -19.07
C ALA A 416 -57.75 17.06 -18.17
N GLY A 417 -57.63 17.14 -16.84
CA GLY A 417 -58.66 16.70 -15.89
C GLY A 417 -58.78 15.19 -15.73
N HIS A 418 -57.80 14.40 -16.19
CA HIS A 418 -57.81 12.94 -16.12
C HIS A 418 -57.48 12.37 -14.73
N GLY A 419 -57.25 13.23 -13.72
CA GLY A 419 -57.23 12.86 -12.30
C GLY A 419 -56.44 11.59 -11.99
N THR A 420 -57.04 10.61 -11.33
CA THR A 420 -56.42 9.31 -11.00
C THR A 420 -56.32 8.32 -12.16
N ASN A 421 -57.01 8.57 -13.28
CA ASN A 421 -57.07 7.68 -14.44
C ASN A 421 -56.07 8.06 -15.55
N GLY A 422 -55.15 8.97 -15.24
CA GLY A 422 -54.13 9.46 -16.15
C GLY A 422 -53.03 8.43 -16.42
N PHE A 423 -52.34 8.58 -17.56
CA PHE A 423 -51.27 7.67 -17.98
C PHE A 423 -49.97 7.84 -17.17
N GLY A 424 -49.83 8.92 -16.40
CA GLY A 424 -48.63 9.19 -15.60
C GLY A 424 -48.27 8.02 -14.68
N LEU A 425 -49.20 7.53 -13.86
CA LEU A 425 -48.93 6.44 -12.92
C LEU A 425 -48.54 5.14 -13.63
N HIS A 426 -49.00 4.90 -14.86
CA HIS A 426 -48.57 3.75 -15.67
C HIS A 426 -47.09 3.84 -16.06
N ILE A 427 -46.57 5.05 -16.33
CA ILE A 427 -45.14 5.25 -16.59
C ILE A 427 -44.33 4.93 -15.34
N LEU A 428 -44.85 5.28 -14.17
CA LEU A 428 -44.16 5.06 -12.90
C LEU A 428 -43.99 3.56 -12.58
N CYS A 429 -44.85 2.68 -13.10
CA CYS A 429 -44.66 1.23 -13.02
C CYS A 429 -43.34 0.74 -13.63
N LEU A 430 -42.80 1.43 -14.64
CA LEU A 430 -41.51 1.09 -15.25
C LEU A 430 -40.33 1.33 -14.28
N ALA A 431 -40.54 2.09 -13.19
CA ALA A 431 -39.51 2.36 -12.20
C ALA A 431 -39.22 1.16 -11.27
N ALA A 432 -40.18 0.25 -11.07
CA ALA A 432 -40.02 -0.87 -10.12
C ALA A 432 -38.78 -1.74 -10.40
N PRO A 433 -38.55 -2.25 -11.62
CA PRO A 433 -37.36 -3.04 -11.93
C PRO A 433 -36.06 -2.26 -11.69
N VAL A 434 -36.05 -0.95 -11.95
CA VAL A 434 -34.88 -0.08 -11.79
C VAL A 434 -34.58 0.17 -10.31
N LEU A 435 -35.58 0.55 -9.53
CA LEU A 435 -35.44 0.84 -8.09
C LEU A 435 -35.09 -0.41 -7.28
N LEU A 436 -35.75 -1.54 -7.55
CA LEU A 436 -35.51 -2.78 -6.83
C LEU A 436 -34.13 -3.37 -7.13
N THR A 437 -33.70 -3.34 -8.40
CA THR A 437 -32.34 -3.79 -8.76
C THR A 437 -31.30 -2.90 -8.09
N ARG A 438 -31.54 -1.58 -8.02
CA ARG A 438 -30.64 -0.66 -7.32
C ARG A 438 -30.46 -0.96 -5.83
N ILE A 439 -31.48 -1.46 -5.13
CA ILE A 439 -31.35 -1.87 -3.70
C ILE A 439 -30.33 -2.99 -3.55
N ALA A 440 -30.38 -4.02 -4.41
CA ALA A 440 -29.49 -5.17 -4.32
C ALA A 440 -28.01 -4.76 -4.46
N PHE A 441 -27.73 -3.78 -5.33
CA PHE A 441 -26.37 -3.28 -5.56
C PHE A 441 -25.87 -2.37 -4.42
N ASN A 442 -26.75 -1.64 -3.75
CA ASN A 442 -26.41 -0.88 -2.54
C ASN A 442 -26.02 -1.78 -1.35
N MET A 443 -26.53 -3.01 -1.29
CA MET A 443 -26.21 -3.96 -0.21
C MET A 443 -24.85 -4.66 -0.39
N MET A 444 -24.35 -4.79 -1.63
CA MET A 444 -23.10 -5.52 -1.93
C MET A 444 -22.15 -4.75 -2.86
N PRO A 445 -21.75 -3.50 -2.54
CA PRO A 445 -20.96 -2.65 -3.43
C PRO A 445 -19.54 -3.18 -3.71
N GLN A 446 -19.03 -4.12 -2.90
CA GLN A 446 -17.65 -4.63 -2.98
C GLN A 446 -17.56 -6.05 -3.55
N ASN A 447 -18.66 -6.64 -4.03
CA ASN A 447 -18.62 -8.00 -4.58
C ASN A 447 -18.01 -7.98 -5.99
N ILE A 448 -17.00 -8.83 -6.22
CA ILE A 448 -16.28 -8.95 -7.49
C ILE A 448 -17.18 -9.30 -8.67
N VAL A 449 -18.27 -10.03 -8.43
CA VAL A 449 -19.25 -10.36 -9.47
C VAL A 449 -19.85 -9.08 -10.07
N PHE A 450 -20.16 -8.09 -9.24
CA PHE A 450 -20.70 -6.82 -9.72
C PHE A 450 -19.63 -5.95 -10.38
N ILE A 451 -18.42 -5.94 -9.83
CA ILE A 451 -17.26 -5.23 -10.39
C ILE A 451 -16.93 -5.73 -11.81
N SER A 452 -17.00 -7.05 -12.01
CA SER A 452 -16.74 -7.70 -13.28
C SER A 452 -17.89 -7.54 -14.27
N LEU A 453 -19.15 -7.61 -13.81
CA LEU A 453 -20.33 -7.33 -14.63
C LEU A 453 -20.22 -5.97 -15.34
N HIS A 454 -19.69 -4.95 -14.66
CA HIS A 454 -19.47 -3.63 -15.27
C HIS A 454 -18.64 -3.65 -16.54
N ALA A 455 -17.45 -4.23 -16.41
CA ALA A 455 -16.44 -4.16 -17.44
C ALA A 455 -16.87 -5.02 -18.63
N MET A 456 -17.61 -6.10 -18.34
CA MET A 456 -18.29 -6.93 -19.33
C MET A 456 -19.40 -6.18 -20.08
N MET A 457 -20.03 -5.14 -19.52
CA MET A 457 -21.09 -4.41 -20.22
C MET A 457 -20.61 -3.77 -21.52
N ARG A 458 -19.37 -3.28 -21.60
CA ARG A 458 -18.84 -2.70 -22.84
C ARG A 458 -18.73 -3.73 -23.95
N ASP A 459 -18.27 -4.92 -23.60
CA ASP A 459 -18.13 -6.02 -24.55
C ASP A 459 -19.51 -6.55 -24.96
N PHE A 460 -20.44 -6.61 -24.00
CA PHE A 460 -21.84 -6.95 -24.24
C PHE A 460 -22.56 -5.92 -25.13
N THR A 461 -22.34 -4.62 -24.94
CA THR A 461 -23.01 -3.57 -25.75
C THR A 461 -22.52 -3.58 -27.19
N LEU A 462 -21.22 -3.77 -27.44
CA LEU A 462 -20.68 -3.89 -28.79
C LEU A 462 -21.26 -5.11 -29.52
N LEU A 463 -21.33 -6.25 -28.84
CA LEU A 463 -21.89 -7.46 -29.44
C LEU A 463 -23.41 -7.35 -29.62
N SER A 464 -24.12 -6.72 -28.67
CA SER A 464 -25.55 -6.45 -28.77
C SER A 464 -25.87 -5.52 -29.93
N PHE A 465 -25.03 -4.50 -30.17
CA PHE A 465 -25.16 -3.64 -31.35
C PHE A 465 -25.00 -4.42 -32.65
N LEU A 466 -23.96 -5.26 -32.76
CA LEU A 466 -23.74 -6.12 -33.93
C LEU A 466 -24.90 -7.13 -34.12
N ALA A 467 -25.42 -7.68 -33.02
CA ALA A 467 -26.57 -8.57 -33.01
C ALA A 467 -27.85 -7.86 -33.49
N ILE A 468 -28.14 -6.66 -33.00
CA ILE A 468 -29.27 -5.84 -33.45
C ILE A 468 -29.13 -5.45 -34.92
N TRP A 469 -27.92 -5.09 -35.36
CA TRP A 469 -27.64 -4.78 -36.76
C TRP A 469 -27.92 -5.98 -37.67
N CYS A 470 -27.45 -7.16 -37.27
CA CYS A 470 -27.70 -8.41 -37.97
C CYS A 470 -29.21 -8.75 -37.97
N PHE A 471 -29.86 -8.65 -36.80
CA PHE A 471 -31.30 -8.86 -36.64
C PHE A 471 -32.11 -7.97 -37.58
N LEU A 472 -31.78 -6.68 -37.68
CA LEU A 472 -32.46 -5.74 -38.55
C LEU A 472 -32.26 -6.11 -40.03
N GLY A 473 -31.06 -6.57 -40.41
CA GLY A 473 -30.78 -7.06 -41.76
C GLY A 473 -31.61 -8.29 -42.15
N PHE A 474 -31.71 -9.29 -41.26
CA PHE A 474 -32.57 -10.46 -41.48
C PHE A 474 -34.06 -10.10 -41.50
N LEU A 475 -34.50 -9.21 -40.61
CA LEU A 475 -35.87 -8.70 -40.59
C LEU A 475 -36.21 -7.99 -41.92
N LEU A 476 -35.35 -7.10 -42.40
CA LEU A 476 -35.54 -6.41 -43.68
C LEU A 476 -35.58 -7.39 -44.85
N SER A 477 -34.68 -8.37 -44.87
CA SER A 477 -34.65 -9.42 -45.91
C SER A 477 -35.95 -10.21 -45.94
N LEU A 478 -36.47 -10.64 -44.78
CA LEU A 478 -37.74 -11.37 -44.69
C LEU A 478 -38.93 -10.50 -45.05
N MET A 479 -38.96 -9.22 -44.64
CA MET A 479 -40.01 -8.26 -45.02
C MET A 479 -40.07 -8.07 -46.52
N TRP A 480 -38.93 -7.86 -47.18
CA TRP A 480 -38.87 -7.72 -48.63
C TRP A 480 -39.23 -9.02 -49.35
N LEU A 481 -38.83 -10.17 -48.80
CA LEU A 481 -39.22 -11.47 -49.34
C LEU A 481 -40.73 -11.68 -49.31
N ILE A 482 -41.40 -11.31 -48.20
CA ILE A 482 -42.86 -11.35 -48.07
C ILE A 482 -43.51 -10.43 -49.11
N ASP A 483 -43.03 -9.20 -49.25
CA ASP A 483 -43.58 -8.20 -50.18
C ASP A 483 -43.45 -8.66 -51.65
N THR A 484 -42.32 -9.26 -52.03
CA THR A 484 -42.13 -9.80 -53.39
C THR A 484 -43.04 -10.98 -53.73
N ASN A 485 -43.48 -11.74 -52.74
CA ASN A 485 -44.33 -12.92 -52.92
C ASN A 485 -45.81 -12.67 -52.60
N ALA A 486 -46.21 -11.41 -52.39
CA ALA A 486 -47.58 -10.98 -52.05
C ALA A 486 -48.58 -11.09 -53.23
N ARG A 487 -48.56 -12.21 -53.97
CA ARG A 487 -49.47 -12.52 -55.08
C ARG A 487 -50.77 -13.21 -54.66
N ASP A 488 -50.90 -13.56 -53.37
CA ASP A 488 -52.04 -14.29 -52.80
C ASP A 488 -52.86 -13.37 -51.86
N ASP A 489 -54.20 -13.50 -51.84
CA ASP A 489 -55.16 -12.67 -51.07
C ASP A 489 -55.03 -12.77 -49.52
N SER A 490 -53.99 -13.43 -49.01
CA SER A 490 -53.76 -13.55 -47.57
C SER A 490 -53.06 -12.31 -47.01
N VAL A 491 -53.57 -11.78 -45.89
CA VAL A 491 -52.97 -10.63 -45.19
C VAL A 491 -51.51 -10.96 -44.81
N PRO A 492 -50.51 -10.23 -45.34
CA PRO A 492 -49.11 -10.49 -45.02
C PRO A 492 -48.84 -10.21 -43.54
N PRO A 493 -47.98 -11.02 -42.88
CA PRO A 493 -47.65 -10.80 -41.48
C PRO A 493 -46.95 -9.45 -41.29
N SER A 494 -47.33 -8.71 -40.24
CA SER A 494 -46.72 -7.43 -39.91
C SER A 494 -45.26 -7.60 -39.47
N TRP A 495 -44.48 -6.53 -39.58
CA TRP A 495 -43.08 -6.48 -39.12
C TRP A 495 -42.93 -6.85 -37.64
N GLN A 496 -43.96 -6.57 -36.83
CA GLN A 496 -44.00 -6.92 -35.41
C GLN A 496 -44.08 -8.43 -35.19
N THR A 497 -44.88 -9.13 -36.01
CA THR A 497 -45.03 -10.59 -35.93
C THR A 497 -43.75 -11.30 -36.35
N VAL A 498 -43.13 -10.87 -37.46
CA VAL A 498 -41.85 -11.47 -37.90
C VAL A 498 -40.71 -11.12 -36.95
N GLY A 499 -40.65 -9.89 -36.46
CA GLY A 499 -39.71 -9.49 -35.42
C GLY A 499 -39.85 -10.31 -34.14
N LYS A 500 -41.09 -10.60 -33.73
CA LYS A 500 -41.38 -11.49 -32.60
C LYS A 500 -40.87 -12.92 -32.84
N TRP A 501 -41.08 -13.48 -34.03
CA TRP A 501 -40.55 -14.80 -34.39
C TRP A 501 -39.02 -14.85 -34.36
N LEU A 502 -38.35 -13.86 -34.94
CA LEU A 502 -36.89 -13.76 -34.88
C LEU A 502 -36.40 -13.66 -33.43
N LEU A 503 -37.06 -12.87 -32.59
CA LEU A 503 -36.69 -12.72 -31.18
C LEU A 503 -36.89 -14.03 -30.40
N TRP A 504 -37.97 -14.77 -30.65
CA TRP A 504 -38.17 -16.09 -30.06
C TRP A 504 -37.12 -17.11 -30.48
N ILE A 505 -36.70 -17.11 -31.75
CA ILE A 505 -35.61 -17.98 -32.23
C ILE A 505 -34.28 -17.59 -31.59
N TRP A 506 -34.01 -16.29 -31.44
CA TRP A 506 -32.80 -15.78 -30.79
C TRP A 506 -32.66 -16.22 -29.33
N PHE A 507 -33.77 -16.27 -28.59
CA PHE A 507 -33.77 -16.78 -27.20
C PHE A 507 -34.04 -18.29 -27.11
N GLY A 508 -34.22 -18.98 -28.24
CA GLY A 508 -34.54 -20.41 -28.27
C GLY A 508 -35.90 -20.77 -27.65
N LEU A 509 -36.84 -19.82 -27.60
CA LEU A 509 -38.14 -19.99 -26.95
C LEU A 509 -39.16 -20.70 -27.86
N ASP A 510 -39.07 -20.50 -29.18
CA ASP A 510 -40.03 -21.04 -30.14
C ASP A 510 -39.44 -21.16 -31.57
N GLY A 511 -39.93 -22.13 -32.34
CA GLY A 511 -39.58 -22.40 -33.73
C GLY A 511 -40.68 -22.09 -34.75
N THR A 512 -41.84 -21.54 -34.32
CA THR A 512 -42.98 -21.23 -35.20
C THR A 512 -42.61 -20.39 -36.42
N GLY A 513 -41.66 -19.46 -36.28
CA GLY A 513 -41.17 -18.65 -37.39
C GLY A 513 -40.57 -19.46 -38.54
N ILE A 514 -39.92 -20.59 -38.26
CA ILE A 514 -39.33 -21.46 -39.30
C ILE A 514 -40.44 -22.15 -40.08
N ALA A 515 -41.46 -22.66 -39.39
CA ALA A 515 -42.61 -23.30 -40.03
C ALA A 515 -43.39 -22.31 -40.92
N GLU A 516 -43.59 -21.09 -40.43
CA GLU A 516 -44.35 -20.07 -41.15
C GLU A 516 -43.58 -19.47 -42.33
N SER A 517 -42.24 -19.50 -42.27
CA SER A 517 -41.38 -18.93 -43.32
C SER A 517 -41.49 -19.62 -44.69
N VAL A 518 -42.00 -20.86 -44.74
CA VAL A 518 -42.31 -21.58 -45.99
C VAL A 518 -43.34 -20.80 -46.82
N ARG A 519 -44.23 -20.04 -46.17
CA ARG A 519 -45.23 -19.20 -46.83
C ARG A 519 -44.64 -17.98 -47.49
N PHE A 520 -43.48 -17.48 -47.02
CA PHE A 520 -42.80 -16.34 -47.65
C PHE A 520 -42.16 -16.79 -48.95
N ASN A 521 -41.43 -17.90 -48.89
CA ASN A 521 -40.89 -18.62 -50.03
C ASN A 521 -40.48 -20.03 -49.56
N VAL A 522 -40.81 -21.05 -50.34
CA VAL A 522 -40.60 -22.47 -49.97
C VAL A 522 -39.15 -22.78 -49.58
N VAL A 523 -38.18 -22.08 -50.18
CA VAL A 523 -36.75 -22.34 -49.97
C VAL A 523 -36.08 -21.18 -49.24
N LEU A 524 -36.22 -19.95 -49.73
CA LEU A 524 -35.47 -18.81 -49.20
C LEU A 524 -35.92 -18.38 -47.80
N GLY A 525 -37.21 -18.53 -47.47
CA GLY A 525 -37.75 -18.18 -46.15
C GLY A 525 -37.15 -19.04 -45.04
N PRO A 526 -37.31 -20.37 -45.10
CA PRO A 526 -36.70 -21.29 -44.13
C PRO A 526 -35.18 -21.19 -44.09
N ALA A 527 -34.52 -21.02 -45.25
CA ALA A 527 -33.07 -20.86 -45.30
C ALA A 527 -32.58 -19.62 -44.54
N LEU A 528 -33.24 -18.46 -44.71
CA LEU A 528 -32.91 -17.23 -43.98
C LEU A 528 -33.17 -17.37 -42.47
N MET A 529 -34.28 -18.02 -42.08
CA MET A 529 -34.61 -18.25 -40.67
C MET A 529 -33.63 -19.21 -39.99
N ILE A 530 -33.23 -20.29 -40.66
CA ILE A 530 -32.23 -21.24 -40.16
C ILE A 530 -30.84 -20.58 -40.09
N ALA A 531 -30.46 -19.80 -41.10
CA ALA A 531 -29.21 -19.06 -41.11
C ALA A 531 -29.15 -18.05 -39.95
N PHE A 532 -30.24 -17.33 -39.68
CA PHE A 532 -30.36 -16.46 -38.52
C PHE A 532 -30.23 -17.24 -37.20
N ALA A 533 -30.93 -18.37 -37.06
CA ALA A 533 -30.86 -19.21 -35.87
C ALA A 533 -29.43 -19.72 -35.60
N PHE A 534 -28.74 -20.17 -36.65
CA PHE A 534 -27.35 -20.63 -36.57
C PHE A 534 -26.40 -19.48 -36.18
N LEU A 535 -26.53 -18.32 -36.84
CA LEU A 535 -25.66 -17.18 -36.60
C LEU A 535 -25.90 -16.59 -35.19
N GLY A 536 -27.15 -16.54 -34.72
CA GLY A 536 -27.49 -16.12 -33.35
C GLY A 536 -27.00 -17.10 -32.29
N ASN A 537 -27.52 -18.33 -32.31
CA ASN A 537 -27.36 -19.28 -31.21
C ASN A 537 -25.99 -19.98 -31.23
N THR A 538 -25.35 -20.11 -32.39
CA THR A 538 -24.03 -20.74 -32.50
C THR A 538 -22.92 -19.71 -32.49
N LEU A 539 -22.96 -18.68 -33.35
CA LEU A 539 -21.84 -17.75 -33.47
C LEU A 539 -21.89 -16.64 -32.40
N PHE A 540 -22.97 -15.86 -32.34
CA PHE A 540 -23.01 -14.72 -31.42
C PHE A 540 -23.04 -15.15 -29.95
N LEU A 541 -23.79 -16.20 -29.59
CA LEU A 541 -23.84 -16.66 -28.21
C LEU A 541 -22.47 -17.24 -27.76
N THR A 542 -21.76 -17.99 -28.60
CA THR A 542 -20.43 -18.52 -28.24
C THR A 542 -19.38 -17.43 -28.16
N ILE A 543 -19.38 -16.46 -29.08
CA ILE A 543 -18.52 -15.27 -29.01
C ILE A 543 -18.82 -14.47 -27.75
N LEU A 544 -20.10 -14.28 -27.40
CA LEU A 544 -20.48 -13.58 -26.18
C LEU A 544 -19.90 -14.26 -24.95
N VAL A 545 -20.15 -15.56 -24.80
CA VAL A 545 -19.64 -16.35 -23.67
C VAL A 545 -18.11 -16.30 -23.62
N ALA A 546 -17.43 -16.42 -24.77
CA ALA A 546 -15.97 -16.38 -24.83
C ALA A 546 -15.40 -15.01 -24.42
N ILE A 547 -15.96 -13.91 -24.93
CA ILE A 547 -15.49 -12.55 -24.59
C ILE A 547 -15.79 -12.25 -23.12
N LEU A 548 -17.00 -12.54 -22.64
CA LEU A 548 -17.38 -12.36 -21.23
C LEU A 548 -16.45 -13.17 -20.32
N THR A 549 -16.15 -14.43 -20.67
CA THR A 549 -15.23 -15.28 -19.90
C THR A 549 -13.82 -14.71 -19.86
N ASN A 550 -13.28 -14.27 -20.99
CA ASN A 550 -11.94 -13.68 -21.06
C ASN A 550 -11.84 -12.38 -20.26
N THR A 551 -12.84 -11.51 -20.39
CA THR A 551 -12.92 -10.24 -19.65
C THR A 551 -13.07 -10.51 -18.15
N PHE A 552 -13.92 -11.45 -17.75
CA PHE A 552 -14.06 -11.88 -16.36
C PHE A 552 -12.74 -12.41 -15.78
N SER A 553 -12.07 -13.34 -16.47
CA SER A 553 -10.79 -13.92 -16.01
C SER A 553 -9.70 -12.86 -15.81
N LYS A 554 -9.61 -11.87 -16.72
CA LYS A 554 -8.64 -10.76 -16.59
C LYS A 554 -8.91 -9.87 -15.39
N ILE A 555 -10.17 -9.63 -15.08
CA ILE A 555 -10.58 -8.78 -13.94
C ILE A 555 -10.30 -9.51 -12.63
N VAL A 556 -10.68 -10.79 -12.55
CA VAL A 556 -10.44 -11.61 -11.35
C VAL A 556 -8.94 -11.74 -11.06
N ALA A 557 -8.08 -11.85 -12.08
CA ALA A 557 -6.64 -11.92 -11.89
C ALA A 557 -6.03 -10.70 -11.19
N ASN A 558 -6.65 -9.52 -11.31
CA ASN A 558 -6.19 -8.26 -10.70
C ASN A 558 -7.19 -7.70 -9.67
N GLU A 559 -8.10 -8.55 -9.17
CA GLU A 559 -9.26 -8.16 -8.35
C GLU A 559 -8.86 -7.26 -7.17
N ALA A 560 -7.87 -7.65 -6.39
CA ALA A 560 -7.50 -6.94 -5.18
C ALA A 560 -7.03 -5.51 -5.46
N ALA A 561 -6.31 -5.29 -6.56
CA ALA A 561 -5.85 -3.95 -6.94
C ALA A 561 -7.00 -3.11 -7.51
N GLU A 562 -7.89 -3.70 -8.30
CA GLU A 562 -9.07 -3.05 -8.87
C GLU A 562 -10.07 -2.62 -7.79
N ILE A 563 -10.35 -3.49 -6.80
CA ILE A 563 -11.22 -3.18 -5.65
C ILE A 563 -10.67 -1.99 -4.86
N ARG A 564 -9.36 -2.01 -4.56
CA ARG A 564 -8.69 -0.93 -3.82
C ARG A 564 -8.70 0.38 -4.60
N PHE A 565 -8.48 0.31 -5.91
CA PHE A 565 -8.54 1.47 -6.80
C PHE A 565 -9.94 2.11 -6.77
N ARG A 566 -10.99 1.33 -7.06
CA ARG A 566 -12.37 1.82 -7.05
C ARG A 566 -12.78 2.38 -5.70
N ARG A 567 -12.45 1.68 -4.60
CA ARG A 567 -12.70 2.17 -3.23
C ARG A 567 -12.02 3.51 -2.97
N THR A 568 -10.83 3.72 -3.52
CA THR A 568 -10.08 4.97 -3.40
C THR A 568 -10.78 6.09 -4.17
N VAL A 569 -11.15 5.86 -5.43
CA VAL A 569 -11.90 6.83 -6.25
C VAL A 569 -13.18 7.27 -5.53
N LEU A 570 -14.01 6.31 -5.11
CA LEU A 570 -15.25 6.54 -4.37
C LEU A 570 -15.03 7.35 -3.08
N THR A 571 -13.96 7.05 -2.35
CA THR A 571 -13.65 7.74 -1.10
C THR A 571 -13.31 9.21 -1.35
N PHE A 572 -12.50 9.51 -2.38
CA PHE A 572 -12.07 10.87 -2.66
C PHE A 572 -13.10 11.71 -3.40
N GLU A 573 -13.89 11.09 -4.30
CA GLU A 573 -15.12 11.69 -4.83
C GLU A 573 -16.09 12.04 -3.69
N GLY A 574 -16.25 11.12 -2.74
CA GLY A 574 -17.05 11.32 -1.54
C GLY A 574 -16.66 12.55 -0.70
N VAL A 575 -15.37 12.91 -0.65
CA VAL A 575 -14.88 14.07 0.11
C VAL A 575 -15.02 15.37 -0.66
N LYS A 576 -15.02 15.35 -1.99
CA LYS A 576 -15.03 16.56 -2.82
C LYS A 576 -16.35 17.31 -2.86
N SER A 577 -17.45 16.67 -2.45
CA SER A 577 -18.82 17.15 -2.67
C SER A 577 -19.14 18.57 -2.26
N ASP A 578 -19.94 19.18 -3.12
CA ASP A 578 -20.63 20.46 -2.95
C ASP A 578 -21.52 20.51 -1.70
N SER A 579 -21.78 21.72 -1.19
CA SER A 579 -22.58 21.90 0.02
C SER A 579 -24.08 21.66 -0.18
N ILE A 580 -24.55 21.56 -1.44
CA ILE A 580 -25.92 21.16 -1.74
C ILE A 580 -26.25 19.76 -1.17
N PHE A 581 -25.26 18.86 -1.09
CA PHE A 581 -25.40 17.54 -0.47
C PHE A 581 -25.61 17.59 1.04
N ALA A 582 -25.23 18.70 1.69
CA ALA A 582 -25.48 18.88 3.11
C ALA A 582 -26.97 19.09 3.40
N TYR A 583 -27.80 19.37 2.38
CA TYR A 583 -29.24 19.49 2.51
C TYR A 583 -29.91 18.17 2.10
N PRO A 584 -30.58 17.46 3.03
CA PRO A 584 -31.30 16.24 2.67
C PRO A 584 -32.51 16.56 1.75
N PRO A 585 -32.85 15.71 0.77
CA PRO A 585 -34.08 15.86 0.01
C PRO A 585 -35.31 15.89 0.93
N PRO A 586 -36.31 16.77 0.70
CA PRO A 586 -36.43 17.76 -0.39
C PRO A 586 -35.86 19.15 -0.06
N PHE A 587 -35.23 19.33 1.11
CA PHE A 587 -34.76 20.64 1.58
C PHE A 587 -33.65 21.24 0.71
N ASN A 588 -32.97 20.43 -0.09
CA ASN A 588 -32.01 20.90 -1.08
C ASN A 588 -32.64 21.77 -2.18
N ILE A 589 -33.90 21.52 -2.57
CA ILE A 589 -34.63 22.40 -3.48
C ILE A 589 -34.84 23.78 -2.82
N ALA A 590 -35.25 23.79 -1.56
CA ALA A 590 -35.44 25.02 -0.80
C ALA A 590 -34.11 25.77 -0.62
N ALA A 591 -33.01 25.07 -0.40
CA ALA A 591 -31.67 25.67 -0.36
C ALA A 591 -31.32 26.35 -1.70
N MET A 592 -31.60 25.71 -2.83
CA MET A 592 -31.36 26.30 -4.14
C MET A 592 -32.23 27.54 -4.40
N LEU A 593 -33.51 27.50 -4.01
CA LEU A 593 -34.44 28.61 -4.24
C LEU A 593 -34.24 29.80 -3.28
N LEU A 594 -33.83 29.54 -2.04
CA LEU A 594 -33.74 30.56 -0.99
C LEU A 594 -32.30 31.02 -0.71
N ILE A 595 -31.34 30.09 -0.64
CA ILE A 595 -29.96 30.38 -0.22
C ILE A 595 -29.12 30.84 -1.43
N LEU A 596 -29.27 30.23 -2.60
CA LEU A 596 -28.51 30.64 -3.79
C LEU A 596 -28.69 32.12 -4.19
N PRO A 597 -29.91 32.70 -4.30
CA PRO A 597 -30.05 34.11 -4.63
C PRO A 597 -29.49 35.04 -3.54
N LEU A 598 -29.50 34.59 -2.28
CA LEU A 598 -28.95 35.35 -1.14
C LEU A 598 -27.44 35.61 -1.29
N LYS A 599 -26.71 34.77 -2.02
CA LYS A 599 -25.29 34.96 -2.34
C LYS A 599 -25.02 36.30 -3.04
N ALA A 600 -25.94 36.78 -3.86
CA ALA A 600 -25.78 38.05 -4.58
C ALA A 600 -26.12 39.28 -3.71
N LEU A 601 -26.90 39.08 -2.64
CA LEU A 601 -27.41 40.13 -1.77
C LEU A 601 -26.51 40.41 -0.56
N VAL A 602 -25.64 39.46 -0.20
CA VAL A 602 -24.98 39.39 1.11
C VAL A 602 -23.48 39.21 0.98
N SER A 603 -22.71 39.75 1.94
CA SER A 603 -21.26 39.54 2.01
C SER A 603 -20.89 38.04 2.16
N PRO A 604 -19.76 37.56 1.57
CA PRO A 604 -19.38 36.15 1.64
C PRO A 604 -19.30 35.55 3.05
N ARG A 605 -18.95 36.37 4.05
CA ARG A 605 -18.87 35.97 5.46
C ARG A 605 -20.24 35.73 6.10
N PHE A 606 -21.19 36.64 5.86
CA PHE A 606 -22.54 36.51 6.41
C PHE A 606 -23.30 35.39 5.70
N PHE A 607 -23.11 35.25 4.39
CA PHE A 607 -23.60 34.11 3.59
C PHE A 607 -23.15 32.76 4.17
N HIS A 608 -21.85 32.59 4.43
CA HIS A 608 -21.32 31.37 5.03
C HIS A 608 -21.92 31.08 6.41
N THR A 609 -22.12 32.13 7.23
CA THR A 609 -22.74 31.98 8.56
C THR A 609 -24.18 31.46 8.46
N ILE A 610 -24.99 32.01 7.56
CA ILE A 610 -26.38 31.57 7.32
C ILE A 610 -26.40 30.13 6.79
N ASN A 611 -25.57 29.82 5.80
CA ASN A 611 -25.48 28.49 5.20
C ASN A 611 -25.17 27.42 6.25
N VAL A 612 -24.12 27.65 7.05
CA VAL A 612 -23.70 26.74 8.12
C VAL A 612 -24.76 26.60 9.22
N ALA A 613 -25.46 27.69 9.57
CA ALA A 613 -26.55 27.63 10.55
C ALA A 613 -27.70 26.74 10.05
N MET A 614 -28.13 26.93 8.80
CA MET A 614 -29.18 26.12 8.17
C MET A 614 -28.81 24.63 8.09
N ILE A 615 -27.59 24.32 7.66
CA ILE A 615 -27.09 22.93 7.59
C ILE A 615 -27.14 22.28 8.98
N ARG A 616 -26.73 23.00 10.03
CA ARG A 616 -26.74 22.50 11.42
C ARG A 616 -28.14 22.29 11.96
N ILE A 617 -29.09 23.17 11.63
CA ILE A 617 -30.48 23.05 12.07
C ILE A 617 -31.13 21.82 11.43
N LEU A 618 -31.04 21.69 10.10
CA LEU A 618 -31.65 20.58 9.35
C LEU A 618 -31.05 19.22 9.72
N ASN A 619 -29.73 19.15 9.88
CA ASN A 619 -29.04 17.91 10.24
C ASN A 619 -28.80 17.75 11.74
N GLY A 620 -29.39 18.60 12.59
CA GLY A 620 -29.14 18.61 14.03
C GLY A 620 -29.25 17.23 14.70
N PRO A 621 -30.37 16.49 14.49
CA PRO A 621 -30.54 15.14 15.04
C PRO A 621 -29.49 14.15 14.54
N LEU A 622 -29.19 14.19 13.23
CA LEU A 622 -28.21 13.31 12.59
C LEU A 622 -26.78 13.60 13.10
N LEU A 623 -26.39 14.88 13.17
CA LEU A 623 -25.10 15.32 13.70
C LEU A 623 -24.94 14.94 15.17
N LEU A 624 -25.99 15.08 15.97
CA LEU A 624 -25.98 14.66 17.36
C LEU A 624 -25.79 13.14 17.46
N ALA A 625 -26.51 12.35 16.66
CA ALA A 625 -26.36 10.89 16.62
C ALA A 625 -24.93 10.47 16.21
N ILE A 626 -24.35 11.10 15.18
CA ILE A 626 -22.96 10.89 14.77
C ILE A 626 -22.00 11.22 15.92
N SER A 627 -22.17 12.37 16.56
CA SER A 627 -21.30 12.80 17.66
C SER A 627 -21.35 11.86 18.85
N LEU A 628 -22.55 11.34 19.19
CA LEU A 628 -22.75 10.36 20.26
C LEU A 628 -22.13 9.02 19.90
N PHE A 629 -22.32 8.56 18.66
CA PHE A 629 -21.73 7.31 18.17
C PHE A 629 -20.21 7.37 18.17
N GLU A 630 -19.60 8.42 17.60
CA GLU A 630 -18.15 8.59 17.56
C GLU A 630 -17.53 8.70 18.96
N ARG A 631 -18.17 9.44 19.86
CA ARG A 631 -17.71 9.56 21.25
C ARG A 631 -17.86 8.24 22.01
N ARG A 632 -18.93 7.46 21.78
CA ARG A 632 -19.12 6.12 22.37
C ARG A 632 -18.14 5.10 21.81
N SER A 633 -17.88 5.08 20.51
CA SER A 633 -16.84 4.23 19.92
C SER A 633 -15.44 4.63 20.41
N ALA A 634 -15.18 5.92 20.61
CA ALA A 634 -13.96 6.41 21.27
C ALA A 634 -13.93 6.14 22.79
N TRP A 635 -15.08 5.84 23.41
CA TRP A 635 -15.17 5.33 24.79
C TRP A 635 -14.91 3.81 24.83
N SER A 636 -15.33 3.06 23.80
CA SER A 636 -15.05 1.62 23.66
C SER A 636 -13.58 1.36 23.34
N ALA A 637 -12.97 2.11 22.42
CA ALA A 637 -11.51 2.13 22.22
C ALA A 637 -10.76 2.71 23.44
N GLY A 638 -11.46 3.50 24.27
CA GLY A 638 -10.97 4.08 25.52
C GLY A 638 -11.09 3.16 26.74
N GLN A 639 -11.49 1.89 26.58
CA GLN A 639 -11.68 0.96 27.69
C GLN A 639 -10.56 -0.07 27.89
N ALA A 640 -9.35 0.20 27.38
CA ALA A 640 -8.09 -0.39 27.86
C ALA A 640 -7.24 0.60 28.69
N ARG A 641 -7.85 1.65 29.25
CA ARG A 641 -7.15 2.52 30.22
C ARG A 641 -8.11 3.19 31.21
N LYS A 642 -8.81 2.38 32.03
CA LYS A 642 -9.40 2.89 33.27
C LYS A 642 -8.33 2.89 34.36
N ARG A 643 -7.78 4.07 34.64
CA ARG A 643 -7.07 4.39 35.88
C ARG A 643 -8.09 4.33 37.03
N ARG A 644 -8.38 3.12 37.52
CA ARG A 644 -9.16 2.89 38.74
C ARG A 644 -8.17 3.01 39.90
N ARG A 645 -8.40 3.96 40.82
CA ARG A 645 -7.76 3.92 42.16
C ARG A 645 -8.06 2.54 42.75
N ARG A 646 -7.04 1.71 42.94
CA ARG A 646 -7.15 0.41 43.60
C ARG A 646 -6.90 0.60 45.08
N PHE A 647 -7.95 0.37 45.87
CA PHE A 647 -7.80 -0.26 47.17
C PHE A 647 -7.56 -1.75 46.90
N PHE A 648 -6.38 -2.21 47.28
CA PHE A 648 -5.86 -3.58 47.22
C PHE A 648 -5.58 -4.24 45.86
N PRO A 649 -4.44 -4.94 45.71
CA PRO A 649 -4.00 -5.58 44.48
C PRO A 649 -4.29 -7.07 44.50
N TRP A 650 -4.83 -7.60 43.42
CA TRP A 650 -4.39 -8.82 42.73
C TRP A 650 -5.26 -8.96 41.49
N GLN A 651 -4.63 -9.29 40.37
CA GLN A 651 -5.27 -9.30 39.05
C GLN A 651 -4.77 -10.53 38.30
N PHE A 652 -5.64 -11.52 38.18
CA PHE A 652 -5.41 -12.66 37.31
C PHE A 652 -5.63 -12.19 35.87
N THR A 653 -4.55 -12.09 35.09
CA THR A 653 -4.61 -11.75 33.66
C THR A 653 -4.62 -13.05 32.87
N GLY A 654 -5.74 -13.29 32.16
CA GLY A 654 -5.89 -14.41 31.25
C GLY A 654 -4.95 -14.33 30.04
N PHE A 655 -4.70 -15.51 29.48
CA PHE A 655 -3.77 -15.81 28.40
C PHE A 655 -3.98 -14.99 27.12
N SER A 656 -2.97 -14.20 26.76
CA SER A 656 -2.60 -13.90 25.37
C SER A 656 -1.06 -13.80 25.35
N PRO A 657 -0.31 -14.71 24.69
CA PRO A 657 1.09 -14.94 25.07
C PRO A 657 2.13 -13.86 24.71
N HIS A 658 1.85 -12.84 23.88
CA HIS A 658 2.93 -11.93 23.41
C HIS A 658 2.56 -10.44 23.25
N GLY A 659 1.45 -9.96 23.81
CA GLY A 659 1.04 -8.55 23.69
C GLY A 659 1.94 -7.55 24.45
N ASP A 660 2.46 -7.96 25.60
CA ASP A 660 3.17 -7.06 26.52
C ASP A 660 4.63 -6.82 26.11
N ILE A 661 5.22 -7.75 25.35
CA ILE A 661 6.59 -7.63 24.84
C ILE A 661 6.68 -6.47 23.83
N HIS A 662 5.68 -6.31 22.95
CA HIS A 662 5.71 -5.29 21.91
C HIS A 662 5.50 -3.86 22.45
N ALA A 663 4.83 -3.73 23.60
CA ALA A 663 4.57 -2.45 24.26
C ALA A 663 5.81 -1.90 24.99
N VAL A 664 6.73 -2.77 25.42
CA VAL A 664 8.01 -2.39 26.04
C VAL A 664 8.93 -1.73 24.99
N PHE A 665 8.92 -2.22 23.75
CA PHE A 665 9.76 -1.71 22.66
C PHE A 665 9.27 -0.42 21.99
N THR A 666 8.10 0.10 22.37
CA THR A 666 7.50 1.30 21.76
C THR A 666 7.40 2.50 22.70
N ALA A 667 7.83 2.35 23.96
CA ALA A 667 7.96 3.46 24.90
C ALA A 667 9.39 4.03 24.85
N ALA A 668 9.52 5.36 24.83
CA ALA A 668 10.83 6.01 24.95
C ALA A 668 11.43 5.73 26.34
N VAL A 669 12.66 5.25 26.35
CA VAL A 669 13.42 4.96 27.57
C VAL A 669 13.81 6.28 28.23
N PRO A 670 13.55 6.49 29.53
CA PRO A 670 13.98 7.72 30.22
C PRO A 670 15.51 7.74 30.42
N ASP A 671 16.11 8.94 30.41
CA ASP A 671 17.57 9.17 30.32
C ASP A 671 18.39 8.60 31.49
N ASP A 672 17.74 8.22 32.58
CA ASP A 672 18.30 7.55 33.75
C ASP A 672 18.37 6.03 33.58
N VAL A 673 17.44 5.45 32.82
CA VAL A 673 17.43 4.04 32.40
C VAL A 673 18.36 3.84 31.21
N SER A 674 18.42 4.78 30.25
CA SER A 674 19.38 4.72 29.12
C SER A 674 20.83 4.68 29.62
N ARG A 675 21.20 5.57 30.56
CA ARG A 675 22.54 5.56 31.18
C ARG A 675 22.84 4.30 31.99
N ARG A 676 21.82 3.66 32.57
CA ARG A 676 21.96 2.38 33.28
C ARG A 676 22.08 1.20 32.32
N ILE A 677 21.43 1.26 31.16
CA ILE A 677 21.56 0.30 30.06
C ILE A 677 22.96 0.42 29.45
N ASP A 678 23.45 1.63 29.18
CA ASP A 678 24.81 1.89 28.67
C ASP A 678 25.93 1.41 29.64
N LEU A 679 25.60 1.25 30.93
CA LEU A 679 26.51 0.73 31.97
C LEU A 679 26.36 -0.78 32.20
N LEU A 680 25.26 -1.41 31.77
CA LEU A 680 24.96 -2.84 31.99
C LEU A 680 25.15 -3.68 30.71
N ASP A 681 25.00 -3.07 29.54
CA ASP A 681 25.34 -3.60 28.21
C ASP A 681 26.27 -2.59 27.51
N PRO A 682 27.61 -2.72 27.63
CA PRO A 682 28.51 -1.97 26.78
C PRO A 682 28.29 -2.42 25.33
N VAL A 683 27.75 -1.55 24.48
CA VAL A 683 27.46 -1.82 23.07
C VAL A 683 28.75 -1.76 22.24
N ASP A 684 29.65 -2.69 22.53
CA ASP A 684 30.79 -3.06 21.66
C ASP A 684 30.57 -4.43 20.98
N ASP A 685 29.43 -5.12 21.22
CA ASP A 685 29.19 -6.51 20.78
C ASP A 685 27.82 -6.75 20.09
N VAL A 686 27.37 -5.88 19.17
CA VAL A 686 26.30 -6.25 18.22
C VAL A 686 26.63 -5.74 16.82
N PRO A 687 27.19 -6.57 15.93
CA PRO A 687 27.54 -6.12 14.59
C PRO A 687 26.34 -6.22 13.64
N VAL A 688 26.01 -5.06 13.05
CA VAL A 688 25.07 -4.90 11.94
C VAL A 688 25.79 -5.31 10.65
N LEU A 689 25.09 -6.04 9.79
CA LEU A 689 25.53 -6.44 8.46
C LEU A 689 25.85 -5.22 7.60
N GLU A 690 27.14 -4.88 7.51
CA GLU A 690 27.71 -4.06 6.44
C GLU A 690 27.92 -4.92 5.18
N ASP A 691 27.76 -4.26 4.04
CA ASP A 691 27.81 -4.83 2.69
C ASP A 691 29.16 -5.51 2.36
N ASP A 692 29.26 -6.81 2.57
CA ASP A 692 30.40 -7.62 2.09
C ASP A 692 30.09 -8.27 0.74
N ASN A 693 30.47 -7.58 -0.34
CA ASN A 693 30.44 -8.02 -1.74
C ASN A 693 31.41 -9.21 -2.03
N GLY A 694 31.20 -10.37 -1.41
CA GLY A 694 31.89 -11.62 -1.75
C GLY A 694 31.00 -12.59 -2.53
N SER A 695 31.56 -13.42 -3.43
CA SER A 695 30.78 -14.45 -4.15
C SER A 695 30.23 -15.56 -3.26
N LEU A 696 30.79 -15.71 -2.05
CA LEU A 696 30.30 -16.56 -0.97
C LEU A 696 30.54 -15.83 0.36
N VAL A 697 29.48 -15.23 0.93
CA VAL A 697 29.61 -14.34 2.09
C VAL A 697 29.81 -15.15 3.37
N ILE A 698 30.87 -14.83 4.11
CA ILE A 698 31.09 -15.30 5.49
C ILE A 698 30.83 -14.12 6.43
N PRO A 699 29.98 -14.27 7.47
CA PRO A 699 29.71 -13.21 8.43
C PRO A 699 31.00 -12.66 9.04
N HIS A 700 31.17 -11.32 9.05
CA HIS A 700 32.36 -10.64 9.58
C HIS A 700 33.67 -11.07 8.88
N GLY A 701 33.56 -11.49 7.61
CA GLY A 701 34.67 -12.03 6.84
C GLY A 701 35.72 -10.99 6.47
N ARG A 702 35.33 -9.72 6.23
CA ARG A 702 36.32 -8.65 5.97
C ARG A 702 37.15 -8.25 7.20
N ASP A 703 36.64 -8.45 8.41
CA ASP A 703 37.30 -8.01 9.66
C ASP A 703 38.68 -8.64 9.86
N ILE A 704 38.95 -9.81 9.26
CA ILE A 704 40.26 -10.48 9.39
C ILE A 704 41.33 -9.88 8.47
N ALA A 705 40.99 -9.02 7.51
CA ALA A 705 41.96 -8.41 6.60
C ALA A 705 43.02 -7.62 7.38
N GLY A 706 42.62 -6.82 8.37
CA GLY A 706 43.53 -6.06 9.25
C GLY A 706 44.48 -6.95 10.05
N PRO A 707 43.98 -7.91 10.86
CA PRO A 707 44.81 -8.90 11.54
C PRO A 707 45.75 -9.67 10.62
N ILE A 708 45.29 -10.10 9.44
CA ILE A 708 46.16 -10.78 8.46
C ILE A 708 47.24 -9.84 7.94
N ASN A 709 46.92 -8.57 7.63
CA ASN A 709 47.90 -7.58 7.21
C ASN A 709 48.98 -7.35 8.28
N ASN A 710 48.60 -7.33 9.56
CA ASN A 710 49.57 -7.26 10.68
C ASN A 710 50.49 -8.49 10.73
N LEU A 711 49.96 -9.68 10.46
CA LEU A 711 50.77 -10.90 10.34
C LEU A 711 51.67 -10.86 9.11
N LEU A 712 51.20 -10.30 8.00
CA LEU A 712 52.00 -10.10 6.79
C LEU A 712 53.15 -9.11 6.99
N ASP A 713 53.15 -8.29 8.04
CA ASP A 713 54.29 -7.44 8.42
C ASP A 713 55.38 -8.18 9.19
N LEU A 714 55.06 -9.34 9.76
CA LEU A 714 56.02 -10.11 10.54
C LEU A 714 57.04 -10.83 9.65
N PRO A 715 58.24 -11.14 10.15
CA PRO A 715 59.34 -11.74 9.38
C PRO A 715 59.16 -13.25 9.16
N PHE A 716 58.00 -13.66 8.63
CA PHE A 716 57.79 -15.03 8.19
C PHE A 716 58.70 -15.37 7.01
N ALA A 717 59.37 -16.54 7.07
CA ALA A 717 60.22 -17.04 5.99
C ALA A 717 59.47 -17.21 4.66
N LEU A 718 58.16 -17.48 4.72
CA LEU A 718 57.29 -17.54 3.55
C LEU A 718 55.88 -17.07 3.92
N LYS A 719 55.28 -16.27 3.03
CA LYS A 719 53.90 -15.73 3.14
C LYS A 719 53.17 -16.08 1.86
N LEU A 720 52.19 -16.97 1.92
CA LEU A 720 51.45 -17.44 0.75
C LEU A 720 49.97 -17.19 0.96
N ALA A 721 49.28 -16.76 -0.08
CA ALA A 721 47.81 -16.72 -0.09
C ALA A 721 47.26 -17.90 -0.90
N THR A 722 46.05 -18.31 -0.57
CA THR A 722 45.30 -19.30 -1.34
C THR A 722 44.03 -18.65 -1.87
N ARG A 723 43.60 -19.03 -3.06
CA ARG A 723 42.29 -18.65 -3.60
C ARG A 723 41.58 -19.85 -4.19
N ASP A 724 40.28 -19.94 -3.94
CA ASP A 724 39.41 -20.87 -4.66
C ASP A 724 39.34 -20.42 -6.13
N TRP A 725 39.59 -21.34 -7.05
CA TRP A 725 39.77 -21.04 -8.47
C TRP A 725 39.08 -22.11 -9.33
N HIS A 726 37.75 -22.18 -9.20
CA HIS A 726 36.95 -23.28 -9.72
C HIS A 726 36.53 -23.10 -11.18
N PRO A 727 36.65 -24.13 -12.05
CA PRO A 727 36.05 -24.11 -13.37
C PRO A 727 34.51 -24.05 -13.25
N ARG A 728 33.82 -23.58 -14.30
CA ARG A 728 32.36 -23.34 -14.27
C ARG A 728 31.54 -24.61 -14.01
N ASP A 729 32.06 -25.76 -14.41
CA ASP A 729 31.49 -27.08 -14.29
C ASP A 729 31.98 -27.86 -13.05
N HIS A 730 32.60 -27.18 -12.08
CA HIS A 730 33.13 -27.81 -10.87
C HIS A 730 32.08 -28.60 -10.08
N VAL A 731 32.46 -29.79 -9.60
CA VAL A 731 31.59 -30.76 -8.95
C VAL A 731 30.98 -30.28 -7.64
N SER A 732 31.48 -29.19 -7.06
CA SER A 732 30.93 -28.65 -5.82
C SER A 732 29.72 -27.73 -6.02
N PHE A 733 29.45 -27.27 -7.25
CA PHE A 733 28.31 -26.38 -7.51
C PHE A 733 27.00 -27.14 -7.64
N ALA A 734 26.00 -26.75 -6.85
CA ALA A 734 24.68 -27.39 -6.85
C ALA A 734 24.01 -27.40 -8.24
N THR A 735 24.27 -26.38 -9.07
CA THR A 735 23.79 -26.27 -10.45
C THR A 735 24.34 -27.34 -11.39
N ASN A 736 25.44 -28.00 -11.04
CA ASN A 736 26.06 -29.03 -11.88
C ASN A 736 25.54 -30.44 -11.57
N HIS A 737 24.61 -30.59 -10.61
CA HIS A 737 24.02 -31.88 -10.19
C HIS A 737 22.55 -32.07 -10.66
N HIS A 738 22.19 -31.48 -11.80
CA HIS A 738 20.88 -31.70 -12.41
C HIS A 738 20.80 -33.10 -13.07
N HIS A 739 20.25 -34.06 -12.33
CA HIS A 739 19.89 -35.46 -12.69
C HIS A 739 20.98 -36.55 -12.67
N HIS A 740 20.88 -37.44 -11.67
CA HIS A 740 21.23 -38.86 -11.81
C HIS A 740 20.25 -39.76 -11.02
N GLN A 741 19.16 -40.17 -11.67
CA GLN A 741 18.55 -41.48 -11.44
C GLN A 741 18.46 -42.19 -12.79
N GLN A 742 19.54 -42.88 -13.17
CA GLN A 742 19.48 -43.95 -14.15
C GLN A 742 20.36 -45.09 -13.63
N ALA A 743 19.70 -46.13 -13.11
CA ALA A 743 20.26 -47.48 -13.10
C ALA A 743 20.02 -48.08 -14.50
N PRO A 744 20.93 -48.92 -15.04
CA PRO A 744 20.82 -49.43 -16.40
C PRO A 744 19.69 -50.47 -16.50
N SER A 745 18.75 -50.26 -17.41
CA SER A 745 17.75 -51.27 -17.79
C SER A 745 18.38 -52.32 -18.70
N SER A 746 18.22 -53.57 -18.31
CA SER A 746 18.37 -54.72 -19.19
C SER A 746 17.15 -54.82 -20.12
N SER A 747 17.45 -55.29 -21.33
CA SER A 747 16.58 -55.53 -22.49
C SER A 747 15.30 -56.32 -22.21
N SER A 748 14.19 -55.93 -22.86
CA SER A 748 13.38 -56.78 -23.78
C SER A 748 12.03 -56.14 -24.12
N GLY A 749 11.55 -56.37 -25.35
CA GLY A 749 10.11 -56.43 -25.64
C GLY A 749 9.52 -55.34 -26.52
N SER A 750 9.41 -55.68 -27.81
CA SER A 750 8.44 -55.19 -28.81
C SER A 750 7.06 -54.77 -28.28
N ASP A 751 6.50 -53.66 -28.77
CA ASP A 751 5.48 -53.71 -29.83
C ASP A 751 4.96 -52.33 -30.25
N SER A 752 4.58 -52.27 -31.52
CA SER A 752 3.95 -51.17 -32.23
C SER A 752 2.58 -50.78 -31.66
N THR A 753 2.26 -49.49 -31.61
CA THR A 753 1.14 -48.88 -32.35
C THR A 753 0.99 -47.38 -32.05
N THR A 754 0.55 -46.67 -33.07
CA THR A 754 0.40 -45.23 -33.28
C THR A 754 -0.65 -44.55 -32.41
N ASN A 755 -0.31 -43.39 -31.81
CA ASN A 755 -1.23 -42.28 -31.55
C ASN A 755 -0.47 -40.93 -31.57
N PRO A 756 -1.03 -39.85 -32.14
CA PRO A 756 -0.40 -38.52 -32.17
C PRO A 756 -0.40 -37.84 -30.78
N PRO A 757 0.56 -36.93 -30.51
CA PRO A 757 0.80 -36.39 -29.18
C PRO A 757 -0.26 -35.36 -28.75
N GLN A 758 -0.80 -35.54 -27.54
CA GLN A 758 -1.56 -34.51 -26.82
C GLN A 758 -0.62 -33.39 -26.32
N PRO A 759 -1.07 -32.11 -26.32
CA PRO A 759 -0.30 -31.01 -25.76
C PRO A 759 -0.15 -31.14 -24.22
N PRO A 760 1.01 -30.79 -23.65
CA PRO A 760 1.27 -30.96 -22.22
C PRO A 760 0.38 -30.04 -21.38
N GLN A 761 -0.35 -30.62 -20.44
CA GLN A 761 -0.98 -29.87 -19.34
C GLN A 761 0.09 -29.39 -18.34
N PRO A 762 -0.06 -28.19 -17.75
CA PRO A 762 0.89 -27.67 -16.78
C PRO A 762 0.81 -28.46 -15.47
N GLN A 763 1.87 -29.21 -15.18
CA GLN A 763 2.04 -29.93 -13.92
C GLN A 763 2.53 -28.96 -12.82
N SER A 764 1.94 -29.08 -11.64
CA SER A 764 2.35 -28.45 -10.38
C SER A 764 3.82 -28.82 -10.04
N PRO A 765 4.60 -27.93 -9.39
CA PRO A 765 6.03 -28.16 -9.18
C PRO A 765 6.28 -29.32 -8.19
N SER A 766 7.06 -30.31 -8.63
CA SER A 766 7.58 -31.38 -7.77
C SER A 766 8.85 -30.93 -7.02
N PRO A 767 9.14 -31.48 -5.83
CA PRO A 767 10.33 -31.14 -5.05
C PRO A 767 11.48 -32.10 -5.40
N SER A 768 12.61 -31.58 -5.89
CA SER A 768 13.97 -32.07 -5.57
C SER A 768 15.00 -31.52 -6.57
N GLN A 769 15.29 -30.21 -6.52
CA GLN A 769 16.56 -29.71 -7.04
C GLN A 769 17.57 -29.61 -5.88
N PRO A 770 18.84 -30.02 -6.07
CA PRO A 770 19.87 -29.89 -5.05
C PRO A 770 19.98 -28.44 -4.56
N GLN A 771 19.91 -28.24 -3.25
CA GLN A 771 19.97 -26.91 -2.63
C GLN A 771 21.39 -26.62 -2.14
N PRO A 772 21.98 -25.46 -2.48
CA PRO A 772 23.24 -25.02 -1.91
C PRO A 772 23.25 -25.05 -0.37
N PHE A 773 24.42 -25.25 0.22
CA PHE A 773 24.68 -25.34 1.67
C PHE A 773 24.08 -26.55 2.40
N THR A 774 23.00 -27.12 1.87
CA THR A 774 22.20 -28.13 2.58
C THR A 774 22.30 -29.50 1.92
N SER A 775 22.33 -29.56 0.58
CA SER A 775 22.53 -30.81 -0.15
C SER A 775 24.00 -31.22 -0.19
N SER A 776 24.24 -32.52 -0.26
CA SER A 776 25.57 -33.11 -0.42
C SER A 776 25.58 -34.08 -1.60
N THR A 777 26.76 -34.33 -2.16
CA THR A 777 26.96 -35.26 -3.27
C THR A 777 28.09 -36.25 -2.96
N LYS A 778 28.03 -37.42 -3.59
CA LYS A 778 29.03 -38.49 -3.44
C LYS A 778 30.04 -38.39 -4.58
N ILE A 779 31.31 -38.17 -4.24
CA ILE A 779 32.44 -38.18 -5.18
C ILE A 779 33.11 -39.55 -5.13
N VAL A 780 33.29 -40.18 -6.29
CA VAL A 780 33.95 -41.49 -6.44
C VAL A 780 35.32 -41.29 -7.06
N HIS A 781 36.32 -42.04 -6.59
CA HIS A 781 37.68 -41.93 -7.10
C HIS A 781 37.73 -42.36 -8.59
N PRO A 782 38.32 -41.57 -9.51
CA PRO A 782 38.32 -41.86 -10.94
C PRO A 782 38.91 -43.22 -11.35
N SER A 783 40.00 -43.66 -10.70
CA SER A 783 40.65 -44.95 -10.97
C SER A 783 40.34 -46.07 -9.97
N HIS A 784 39.64 -45.80 -8.86
CA HIS A 784 39.39 -46.76 -7.78
C HIS A 784 37.92 -46.66 -7.32
N PRO A 785 36.97 -47.28 -8.03
CA PRO A 785 35.53 -47.10 -7.80
C PRO A 785 35.05 -47.45 -6.38
N ASP A 786 35.83 -48.25 -5.64
CA ASP A 786 35.55 -48.65 -4.25
C ASP A 786 35.82 -47.52 -3.24
N GLN A 787 36.54 -46.47 -3.63
CA GLN A 787 36.86 -45.32 -2.79
C GLN A 787 35.94 -44.14 -3.13
N TRP A 788 35.32 -43.56 -2.10
CA TRP A 788 34.39 -42.45 -2.25
C TRP A 788 34.35 -41.57 -1.00
N TYR A 789 34.00 -40.30 -1.17
CA TYR A 789 33.70 -39.39 -0.06
C TYR A 789 32.46 -38.53 -0.38
N THR A 790 31.88 -37.94 0.65
CA THR A 790 30.73 -37.04 0.52
C THR A 790 31.19 -35.60 0.73
N THR A 791 30.75 -34.69 -0.13
CA THR A 791 31.01 -33.25 0.01
C THR A 791 29.72 -32.44 -0.04
N THR A 792 29.71 -31.28 0.62
CA THR A 792 28.61 -30.32 0.59
C THR A 792 28.55 -29.62 -0.77
N LEU A 793 27.34 -29.36 -1.27
CA LEU A 793 27.12 -28.58 -2.48
C LEU A 793 27.03 -27.08 -2.14
N TRP A 794 27.72 -26.26 -2.93
CA TRP A 794 27.84 -24.82 -2.76
C TRP A 794 27.10 -24.08 -3.90
N PRO A 795 26.73 -22.80 -3.70
CA PRO A 795 26.33 -21.96 -4.83
C PRO A 795 27.53 -21.74 -5.76
N VAL A 796 27.30 -21.25 -6.98
CA VAL A 796 28.41 -20.87 -7.87
C VAL A 796 29.18 -19.71 -7.24
N HIS A 797 30.45 -19.92 -6.92
CA HIS A 797 31.34 -18.94 -6.27
C HIS A 797 32.78 -19.14 -6.76
N CYS A 798 33.62 -18.11 -6.61
CA CYS A 798 35.06 -18.18 -6.92
C CYS A 798 35.39 -18.83 -8.27
N VAL A 799 34.61 -18.47 -9.31
CA VAL A 799 34.76 -19.00 -10.67
C VAL A 799 36.01 -18.41 -11.31
N GLN A 800 36.78 -19.24 -12.03
CA GLN A 800 37.97 -18.85 -12.78
C GLN A 800 37.74 -17.58 -13.61
N ASP A 801 38.72 -16.69 -13.56
CA ASP A 801 38.75 -15.42 -14.29
C ASP A 801 37.61 -14.44 -13.95
N THR A 802 36.93 -14.62 -12.82
CA THR A 802 35.91 -13.67 -12.33
C THR A 802 36.41 -12.84 -11.14
N PRO A 803 35.86 -11.62 -10.92
CA PRO A 803 36.19 -10.83 -9.73
C PRO A 803 35.94 -11.56 -8.41
N GLY A 804 35.00 -12.50 -8.38
CA GLY A 804 34.68 -13.30 -7.19
C GLY A 804 35.80 -14.26 -6.77
N ALA A 805 36.76 -14.56 -7.64
CA ALA A 805 37.92 -15.41 -7.34
C ALA A 805 39.21 -14.60 -7.05
N ALA A 806 39.14 -13.26 -7.09
CA ALA A 806 40.29 -12.41 -6.77
C ALA A 806 40.49 -12.29 -5.24
N LEU A 807 41.72 -12.01 -4.82
CA LEU A 807 41.98 -11.60 -3.43
C LEU A 807 41.34 -10.23 -3.18
N ILE A 808 40.85 -10.02 -1.96
CA ILE A 808 40.23 -8.76 -1.56
C ILE A 808 41.25 -7.60 -1.64
N PRO A 809 40.84 -6.39 -2.10
CA PRO A 809 41.74 -5.27 -2.26
C PRO A 809 42.34 -4.75 -0.94
N GLU A 810 41.69 -5.04 0.18
CA GLU A 810 42.15 -4.67 1.52
C GLU A 810 43.37 -5.49 1.99
N LEU A 811 43.67 -6.63 1.35
CA LEU A 811 44.83 -7.46 1.69
C LEU A 811 46.10 -6.88 1.05
N HIS A 812 47.18 -6.75 1.83
CA HIS A 812 48.50 -6.31 1.34
C HIS A 812 49.18 -7.39 0.47
N ALA A 813 48.64 -7.62 -0.73
CA ALA A 813 49.06 -8.67 -1.63
C ALA A 813 50.51 -8.52 -2.12
N ASP A 814 51.07 -7.31 -2.05
CA ASP A 814 52.47 -7.00 -2.32
C ASP A 814 53.45 -7.68 -1.35
N LYS A 815 52.99 -8.04 -0.14
CA LYS A 815 53.80 -8.72 0.90
C LYS A 815 53.78 -10.24 0.76
N LEU A 816 53.03 -10.78 -0.20
CA LEU A 816 52.94 -12.21 -0.45
C LEU A 816 54.08 -12.67 -1.36
N HIS A 817 54.67 -13.82 -1.02
CA HIS A 817 55.70 -14.48 -1.83
C HIS A 817 55.09 -15.38 -2.93
N GLY A 818 53.76 -15.54 -2.94
CA GLY A 818 53.04 -16.31 -3.97
C GLY A 818 51.58 -16.57 -3.62
N ILE A 819 50.82 -16.96 -4.64
CA ILE A 819 49.40 -17.34 -4.55
C ILE A 819 49.27 -18.79 -5.02
N VAL A 820 48.46 -19.58 -4.32
CA VAL A 820 48.12 -20.97 -4.66
C VAL A 820 46.65 -21.05 -5.05
N ASP A 821 46.39 -21.54 -6.26
CA ASP A 821 45.05 -21.72 -6.82
C ASP A 821 44.57 -23.14 -6.49
N LYS A 822 43.54 -23.25 -5.64
CA LYS A 822 42.97 -24.54 -5.21
C LYS A 822 41.59 -24.79 -5.82
N GLY A 823 41.20 -26.06 -5.93
CA GLY A 823 39.91 -26.44 -6.52
C GLY A 823 39.83 -26.30 -8.04
N THR A 824 40.96 -26.42 -8.74
CA THR A 824 41.06 -26.24 -10.20
C THR A 824 40.55 -27.44 -11.01
N ASN A 825 40.45 -28.61 -10.39
CA ASN A 825 39.98 -29.84 -11.03
C ASN A 825 38.45 -29.95 -10.93
N ALA A 826 37.76 -30.02 -12.05
CA ALA A 826 36.30 -30.03 -12.08
C ALA A 826 35.67 -31.26 -11.37
N THR A 827 36.38 -32.38 -11.23
CA THR A 827 35.80 -33.66 -10.77
C THR A 827 35.95 -33.94 -9.27
N VAL A 828 36.77 -33.17 -8.55
CA VAL A 828 37.05 -33.36 -7.12
C VAL A 828 37.04 -32.04 -6.37
N GLU A 829 36.52 -32.04 -5.15
CA GLU A 829 36.58 -30.89 -4.25
C GLU A 829 37.91 -30.85 -3.50
N MET A 830 38.52 -29.66 -3.37
CA MET A 830 39.81 -29.43 -2.73
C MET A 830 39.74 -28.27 -1.73
N TYR A 831 39.29 -28.56 -0.50
CA TYR A 831 39.27 -27.56 0.58
C TYR A 831 40.68 -27.19 1.07
N SER A 832 41.57 -28.18 1.17
CA SER A 832 42.94 -28.00 1.67
C SER A 832 43.81 -27.30 0.63
N ALA A 833 44.69 -26.42 1.09
CA ALA A 833 45.69 -25.80 0.24
C ALA A 833 46.76 -26.78 -0.25
N PHE A 834 46.86 -27.98 0.34
CA PHE A 834 47.85 -28.99 -0.01
C PHE A 834 47.35 -29.92 -1.12
N TYR A 835 46.29 -30.69 -0.84
CA TYR A 835 45.77 -31.74 -1.72
C TYR A 835 44.24 -31.81 -1.70
N ASP A 836 43.62 -32.40 -2.72
CA ASP A 836 42.24 -32.88 -2.60
C ASP A 836 42.16 -34.19 -1.77
N PRO A 837 40.98 -34.64 -1.31
CA PRO A 837 40.81 -35.84 -0.49
C PRO A 837 41.37 -37.13 -1.08
N PHE A 838 41.48 -37.24 -2.41
CA PHE A 838 42.09 -38.38 -3.10
C PHE A 838 43.56 -38.15 -3.49
N ARG A 839 44.12 -36.96 -3.21
CA ARG A 839 45.47 -36.55 -3.63
C ARG A 839 45.70 -36.68 -5.14
N ILE A 840 44.67 -36.45 -5.94
CA ILE A 840 44.74 -36.42 -7.42
C ILE A 840 45.33 -35.09 -7.90
N SER A 841 45.02 -34.02 -7.17
CA SER A 841 45.42 -32.64 -7.37
C SER A 841 46.34 -32.26 -6.21
N ASP A 842 47.61 -32.07 -6.51
CA ASP A 842 48.63 -31.57 -5.58
C ASP A 842 48.99 -30.13 -5.97
N SER A 843 48.87 -29.21 -5.02
CA SER A 843 49.26 -27.80 -5.17
C SER A 843 50.78 -27.57 -5.23
N GLY A 844 51.59 -28.54 -4.80
CA GLY A 844 53.03 -28.41 -4.58
C GLY A 844 53.40 -27.65 -3.30
N LEU A 845 52.42 -27.31 -2.45
CA LEU A 845 52.65 -26.49 -1.24
C LEU A 845 53.60 -27.18 -0.25
N ALA A 846 53.44 -28.48 0.00
CA ALA A 846 54.31 -29.23 0.91
C ALA A 846 55.78 -29.18 0.44
N ALA A 847 56.02 -29.46 -0.84
CA ALA A 847 57.35 -29.39 -1.43
C ALA A 847 57.96 -27.98 -1.30
N ARG A 848 57.16 -26.93 -1.51
CA ARG A 848 57.59 -25.54 -1.37
C ARG A 848 57.95 -25.17 0.06
N LEU A 849 57.17 -25.61 1.05
CA LEU A 849 57.44 -25.37 2.47
C LEU A 849 58.69 -26.12 2.94
N HIS A 850 58.88 -27.39 2.55
CA HIS A 850 60.09 -28.15 2.87
C HIS A 850 61.33 -27.59 2.20
N ALA A 851 61.24 -27.16 0.93
CA ALA A 851 62.36 -26.53 0.23
C ALA A 851 62.81 -25.21 0.91
N ALA A 852 61.88 -24.50 1.54
CA ALA A 852 62.14 -23.30 2.34
C ALA A 852 62.54 -23.62 3.82
N ALA A 853 62.75 -24.89 4.17
CA ALA A 853 63.08 -25.36 5.51
C ALA A 853 62.09 -24.88 6.60
N VAL A 854 60.82 -24.71 6.25
CA VAL A 854 59.77 -24.30 7.19
C VAL A 854 59.51 -25.44 8.18
N THR A 855 59.43 -25.12 9.46
CA THR A 855 59.11 -26.08 10.53
C THR A 855 57.77 -25.79 11.21
N HIS A 856 57.33 -24.54 11.20
CA HIS A 856 56.10 -24.06 11.83
C HIS A 856 55.22 -23.38 10.77
N VAL A 857 53.94 -23.75 10.70
CA VAL A 857 52.98 -23.21 9.74
C VAL A 857 51.86 -22.51 10.49
N PHE A 858 51.58 -21.26 10.11
CA PHE A 858 50.50 -20.46 10.66
C PHE A 858 49.41 -20.32 9.59
N VAL A 859 48.22 -20.82 9.88
CA VAL A 859 47.08 -20.83 8.96
C VAL A 859 46.06 -19.80 9.44
N VAL A 860 45.63 -18.95 8.52
CA VAL A 860 44.66 -17.87 8.73
C VAL A 860 43.74 -17.77 7.53
N GLY A 861 42.56 -17.15 7.70
CA GLY A 861 41.64 -16.90 6.58
C GLY A 861 40.19 -17.30 6.83
N LEU A 862 39.46 -17.43 5.73
CA LEU A 862 38.02 -17.65 5.70
C LEU A 862 37.64 -19.14 5.66
N ALA A 863 36.43 -19.46 6.11
CA ALA A 863 35.89 -20.82 6.26
C ALA A 863 36.74 -21.68 7.22
N ALA A 864 36.86 -21.22 8.46
CA ALA A 864 37.53 -21.89 9.57
C ALA A 864 37.18 -23.39 9.68
N ASP A 865 35.90 -23.69 9.46
CA ASP A 865 35.25 -25.00 9.52
C ASP A 865 35.50 -25.91 8.30
N PHE A 866 35.99 -25.35 7.18
CA PHE A 866 36.29 -26.09 5.95
C PHE A 866 37.75 -25.90 5.50
N CYS A 867 38.06 -24.80 4.80
CA CYS A 867 39.33 -24.60 4.12
C CYS A 867 40.51 -24.48 5.09
N VAL A 868 40.38 -23.65 6.14
CA VAL A 868 41.43 -23.47 7.15
C VAL A 868 41.64 -24.77 7.92
N ARG A 869 40.54 -25.43 8.33
CA ARG A 869 40.57 -26.75 8.97
C ARG A 869 41.34 -27.77 8.12
N ALA A 870 40.93 -27.97 6.86
CA ALA A 870 41.52 -28.99 6.00
C ALA A 870 43.01 -28.72 5.75
N THR A 871 43.36 -27.45 5.53
CA THR A 871 44.75 -27.01 5.35
C THR A 871 45.59 -27.25 6.61
N ALA A 872 45.06 -26.94 7.80
CA ALA A 872 45.77 -27.15 9.05
C ALA A 872 45.94 -28.64 9.38
N GLU A 873 44.91 -29.45 9.14
CA GLU A 873 44.99 -30.90 9.33
C GLU A 873 46.03 -31.55 8.41
N ASP A 874 46.11 -31.13 7.14
CA ASP A 874 47.12 -31.66 6.22
C ASP A 874 48.53 -31.15 6.54
N ALA A 875 48.69 -29.90 6.99
CA ALA A 875 49.99 -29.40 7.45
C ALA A 875 50.54 -30.24 8.62
N VAL A 876 49.69 -30.66 9.56
CA VAL A 876 50.10 -31.58 10.63
C VAL A 876 50.49 -32.95 10.07
N LYS A 877 49.75 -33.50 9.10
CA LYS A 877 50.09 -34.79 8.46
C LYS A 877 51.42 -34.76 7.71
N GLU A 878 51.76 -33.63 7.11
CA GLU A 878 53.05 -33.39 6.45
C GLU A 878 54.19 -33.09 7.46
N GLY A 879 53.88 -33.09 8.77
CA GLY A 879 54.88 -33.01 9.84
C GLY A 879 55.20 -31.61 10.35
N PHE A 880 54.43 -30.59 9.97
CA PHE A 880 54.64 -29.21 10.42
C PHE A 880 53.98 -28.95 11.78
N ALA A 881 54.66 -28.19 12.65
CA ALA A 881 54.03 -27.62 13.84
C ALA A 881 53.01 -26.56 13.39
N THR A 882 51.72 -26.88 13.50
CA THR A 882 50.66 -26.09 12.85
C THR A 882 49.85 -25.29 13.85
N TYR A 883 49.68 -24.01 13.54
CA TYR A 883 48.97 -23.03 14.35
C TYR A 883 47.84 -22.39 13.54
N VAL A 884 46.67 -22.25 14.14
CA VAL A 884 45.57 -21.42 13.60
C VAL A 884 45.46 -20.18 14.45
N VAL A 885 45.59 -19.00 13.84
CA VAL A 885 45.46 -17.73 14.57
C VAL A 885 43.97 -17.34 14.60
N GLU A 886 43.40 -17.33 15.80
CA GLU A 886 41.95 -17.22 16.00
C GLU A 886 41.40 -15.87 15.53
N GLU A 887 42.09 -14.77 15.83
CA GLU A 887 41.68 -13.41 15.47
C GLU A 887 41.76 -13.15 13.96
N ALA A 888 42.63 -13.88 13.26
CA ALA A 888 42.83 -13.80 11.80
C ALA A 888 42.03 -14.86 11.03
N THR A 889 41.04 -15.50 11.65
CA THR A 889 40.23 -16.57 11.06
C THR A 889 38.73 -16.36 11.28
N ARG A 890 37.87 -16.73 10.31
CA ARG A 890 36.40 -16.72 10.46
C ARG A 890 35.75 -17.98 9.92
N SER A 891 34.80 -18.54 10.67
CA SER A 891 34.04 -19.73 10.30
C SER A 891 32.89 -19.39 9.38
N SER A 892 32.62 -20.23 8.38
CA SER A 892 31.41 -20.10 7.54
C SER A 892 30.13 -20.38 8.34
N ARG A 893 30.23 -21.25 9.35
CA ARG A 893 29.19 -21.58 10.32
C ARG A 893 29.72 -21.35 11.75
N PRO A 894 29.54 -20.14 12.31
CA PRO A 894 30.05 -19.80 13.65
C PRO A 894 29.58 -20.78 14.74
N GLU A 895 28.36 -21.29 14.63
CA GLU A 895 27.78 -22.27 15.55
C GLU A 895 28.50 -23.64 15.55
N GLN A 896 29.15 -24.01 14.43
CA GLN A 896 29.92 -25.26 14.31
C GLN A 896 31.38 -25.09 14.73
N TRP A 897 31.88 -23.85 14.83
CA TRP A 897 33.27 -23.57 15.13
C TRP A 897 33.75 -24.18 16.47
N PRO A 898 33.01 -24.12 17.60
CA PRO A 898 33.46 -24.74 18.85
C PRO A 898 33.63 -26.26 18.77
N VAL A 899 32.88 -26.94 17.91
CA VAL A 899 33.03 -28.38 17.67
C VAL A 899 34.26 -28.63 16.81
N CYS A 900 34.37 -27.92 15.68
CA CYS A 900 35.51 -28.00 14.77
C CYS A 900 36.84 -27.68 15.48
N ARG A 901 36.87 -26.63 16.30
CA ARG A 901 37.99 -26.21 17.16
C ARG A 901 38.51 -27.36 18.01
N ARG A 902 37.62 -28.10 18.68
CA ARG A 902 37.99 -29.28 19.48
C ARG A 902 38.55 -30.40 18.61
N GLU A 903 37.95 -30.66 17.44
CA GLU A 903 38.37 -31.71 16.53
C GLU A 903 39.76 -31.48 15.94
N ILE A 904 40.07 -30.25 15.48
CA ILE A 904 41.39 -29.93 14.94
C ILE A 904 42.45 -29.89 16.03
N THR A 905 42.08 -29.48 17.25
CA THR A 905 43.00 -29.51 18.41
C THR A 905 43.37 -30.95 18.79
N ASN A 906 42.41 -31.88 18.77
CA ASN A 906 42.65 -33.30 18.98
C ASN A 906 43.55 -33.93 17.90
N LYS A 907 43.57 -33.35 16.70
CA LYS A 907 44.44 -33.78 15.59
C LYS A 907 45.83 -33.12 15.61
N GLY A 908 46.16 -32.33 16.64
CA GLY A 908 47.49 -31.75 16.82
C GLY A 908 47.65 -30.30 16.34
N VAL A 909 46.58 -29.66 15.86
CA VAL A 909 46.60 -28.22 15.51
C VAL A 909 46.49 -27.38 16.78
N ARG A 910 47.31 -26.34 16.94
CA ARG A 910 47.20 -25.42 18.07
C ARG A 910 46.47 -24.14 17.67
N ILE A 911 45.41 -23.78 18.38
CA ILE A 911 44.73 -22.51 18.16
C ILE A 911 45.32 -21.48 19.11
N ILE A 912 45.84 -20.40 18.55
CA ILE A 912 46.58 -19.37 19.27
C ILE A 912 45.98 -17.99 19.02
N SER A 913 46.28 -17.08 19.94
CA SER A 913 45.96 -15.66 19.77
C SER A 913 47.06 -14.95 18.96
N ILE A 914 46.72 -13.88 18.24
CA ILE A 914 47.66 -13.00 17.55
C ILE A 914 48.67 -12.33 18.51
N ASP A 915 48.31 -12.21 19.79
CA ASP A 915 49.17 -11.70 20.87
C ASP A 915 49.85 -12.83 21.66
N GLY A 916 49.70 -14.08 21.22
CA GLY A 916 50.30 -15.26 21.85
C GLY A 916 51.82 -15.32 21.72
N ASP A 917 52.45 -16.11 22.60
CA ASP A 917 53.90 -16.28 22.68
C ASP A 917 54.50 -16.78 21.35
N GLU A 918 53.78 -17.60 20.58
CA GLU A 918 54.26 -18.09 19.28
C GLU A 918 54.39 -16.99 18.23
N ILE A 919 53.45 -16.03 18.19
CA ILE A 919 53.55 -14.87 17.31
C ILE A 919 54.61 -13.90 17.83
N ALA A 920 54.74 -13.73 19.16
CA ALA A 920 55.82 -12.95 19.76
C ALA A 920 57.21 -13.50 19.40
N ARG A 921 57.38 -14.84 19.33
CA ARG A 921 58.60 -15.47 18.84
C ARG A 921 58.90 -15.13 17.39
N VAL A 922 57.88 -15.08 16.51
CA VAL A 922 58.07 -14.64 15.11
C VAL A 922 58.44 -13.16 15.06
N LYS A 923 57.79 -12.30 15.86
CA LYS A 923 58.16 -10.87 15.99
C LYS A 923 59.63 -10.70 16.36
N GLY A 924 60.16 -11.53 17.27
CA GLY A 924 61.57 -11.51 17.69
C GLY A 924 62.58 -12.06 16.68
N LEU A 925 62.15 -12.53 15.50
CA LEU A 925 63.04 -12.91 14.39
C LEU A 925 63.38 -11.71 13.48
N ALA A 926 62.70 -10.58 13.64
CA ALA A 926 62.98 -9.31 12.96
C ALA A 926 64.10 -8.59 13.69
#